data_AF-T1AUR7-F1
#
_entry.id   AF-T1AUR7-F1
#
_cell.length_a   1.000
_cell.length_b   1.000
_cell.length_c   1.000
_cell.angle_alpha   90.00
_cell.angle_beta   90.00
_cell.angle_gamma   90.00
#
_symmetry.space_group_name_H-M   'P 1'
#
loop_
_entity.id
_entity.type
_entity.pdbx_description
1 polymer ?
#
loop_
_entity_poly.entity_id
_entity_poly.type
_entity_poly.pdbx_seq_one_letter_code
_entity_poly.pdbx_strand_id
1 'polypeptide(L)'
;MQIERGKSETQVNGIDLTDDDPFSGGIPIEDAIERLRTRLLDLTSRNRLLNYRHPKSRCIQICGTPGMNLVFERLLVDGKNVPLKSVPEPDPASYVGKRPEARLHAARIGISTSFEFAVDGTGLQHHRLHSLQTLLYPADLERQARKTASEAKTAIEETGTNMLFLVFGFLEFYDSEDSDRALIAPLLALPVALIRGGIDSVTRTYEYSVVHNGEDLAENHTLLEKMRRDFMLNLPDFAEEDGPEAYFARIEDVVRNKRRWKVRRQITLAMLSFGKLALWADLDTNKNPDLLEHPLLQAVFSGRAADTDGAFHAEDYEIDKRPEASQPLIYDADSSQHSAIIDVLAGKNLVINGPPGTGKSQTITNVIASALSLGKKVLFVSEKLAALEVVRHRLNQAGLGNFCLELHSHKTQKKKFIEDIASRIEEQFPAPAQFQAKLTTLQRQKGELARYAELMGSRVGNALGLTVNEIFWSAERRRQALGEISLAIKAIAFPDASAWTLDDIESRTTRLSALAALHDVICHFDTRHPWWGFQPRPLAPSDDEAIGRIIQGALDAAVHSDAAALQVCNAFGAPEQTDLHAAAKTRALLEQLPPPPGTVDFSLLRRMFDPDSDPSGQFSSRLLSEVTAVVGKARDRFALATSTLIESSRVPADDVLHLEIEARTYLASELVSDDIANAMERAARLERAVKAFREAAGETGAPYGPIVKSAADDFLDRTARLASYRLAQLPINLIILRAAAVKASGSRLSNALSRVEAIAARWELPFDSSPGSVAALVDPGAVAGLAAGVSIDETVLATARRLAQFPLAAKPLEELSAIR
;
A
#
# COMPACT_ATOMS: atom_id res chain seq x y z
N MET A 1 -71.17 -35.73 1.92
CA MET A 1 -69.75 -35.44 2.16
C MET A 1 -69.23 -34.76 0.89
N GLN A 2 -69.46 -33.45 0.80
CA GLN A 2 -69.04 -32.62 -0.33
C GLN A 2 -67.54 -32.38 -0.21
N ILE A 3 -66.80 -32.70 -1.27
CA ILE A 3 -65.36 -32.43 -1.35
C ILE A 3 -65.23 -30.98 -1.83
N GLU A 4 -64.83 -30.11 -0.90
CA GLU A 4 -64.39 -28.73 -1.20
C GLU A 4 -63.23 -28.78 -2.20
N ARG A 5 -63.44 -28.22 -3.40
CA ARG A 5 -62.34 -27.87 -4.30
C ARG A 5 -61.69 -26.62 -3.72
N GLY A 6 -60.54 -26.81 -3.07
CA GLY A 6 -59.70 -25.73 -2.59
C GLY A 6 -59.31 -24.79 -3.73
N LYS A 7 -59.45 -23.48 -3.49
CA LYS A 7 -58.89 -22.41 -4.32
C LYS A 7 -57.37 -22.57 -4.34
N SER A 8 -56.80 -22.90 -5.49
CA SER A 8 -55.35 -22.91 -5.67
C SER A 8 -54.89 -21.49 -6.00
N GLU A 9 -54.46 -20.76 -4.99
CA GLU A 9 -53.68 -19.53 -5.15
C GLU A 9 -52.33 -19.91 -5.77
N THR A 10 -52.13 -19.55 -7.04
CA THR A 10 -50.85 -19.75 -7.73
C THR A 10 -50.09 -18.44 -7.64
N GLN A 11 -49.17 -18.32 -6.67
CA GLN A 11 -48.31 -17.15 -6.54
C GLN A 11 -47.22 -17.17 -7.62
N VAL A 12 -47.26 -16.17 -8.51
CA VAL A 12 -46.12 -15.80 -9.36
C VAL A 12 -45.85 -14.32 -9.12
N ASN A 13 -44.65 -13.98 -8.65
CA ASN A 13 -44.18 -12.60 -8.42
C ASN A 13 -45.02 -11.71 -7.47
N GLY A 14 -45.62 -12.28 -6.42
CA GLY A 14 -46.21 -11.48 -5.32
C GLY A 14 -47.47 -10.68 -5.69
N ILE A 15 -48.14 -11.03 -6.79
CA ILE A 15 -49.45 -10.49 -7.17
C ILE A 15 -50.49 -11.59 -6.91
N ASP A 16 -51.47 -11.33 -6.06
CA ASP A 16 -52.63 -12.21 -5.88
C ASP A 16 -53.48 -12.16 -7.16
N LEU A 17 -53.31 -13.16 -8.03
CA LEU A 17 -54.16 -13.36 -9.19
C LEU A 17 -55.52 -13.88 -8.71
N THR A 18 -56.48 -12.99 -8.51
CA THR A 18 -57.88 -13.38 -8.31
C THR A 18 -58.42 -14.09 -9.56
N ASP A 19 -59.41 -14.97 -9.43
CA ASP A 19 -60.17 -15.61 -10.54
C ASP A 19 -60.76 -14.61 -11.57
N ASP A 20 -60.67 -13.31 -11.30
CA ASP A 20 -61.12 -12.21 -12.15
C ASP A 20 -60.00 -11.60 -13.02
N ASP A 21 -58.77 -12.11 -12.97
CA ASP A 21 -57.68 -11.64 -13.83
C ASP A 21 -57.80 -12.22 -15.26
N PRO A 22 -57.95 -11.38 -16.31
CA PRO A 22 -57.99 -11.84 -17.71
C PRO A 22 -56.72 -12.56 -18.16
N PHE A 23 -55.60 -12.45 -17.44
CA PHE A 23 -54.32 -13.09 -17.77
C PHE A 23 -54.08 -14.41 -17.02
N SER A 24 -55.07 -14.90 -16.26
CA SER A 24 -54.96 -16.13 -15.45
C SER A 24 -54.99 -17.44 -16.25
N GLY A 25 -55.26 -17.38 -17.56
CA GLY A 25 -55.42 -18.56 -18.42
C GLY A 25 -56.67 -19.39 -18.20
N GLY A 26 -57.55 -19.01 -17.26
CA GLY A 26 -58.78 -19.73 -16.93
C GLY A 26 -59.98 -19.41 -17.84
N ILE A 27 -59.83 -18.48 -18.79
CA ILE A 27 -60.92 -17.90 -19.58
C ILE A 27 -60.51 -17.87 -21.06
N PRO A 28 -61.43 -18.12 -22.02
CA PRO A 28 -61.15 -17.93 -23.44
C PRO A 28 -60.62 -16.53 -23.75
N ILE A 29 -59.71 -16.41 -24.72
CA ILE A 29 -59.05 -15.14 -25.07
C ILE A 29 -60.07 -14.10 -25.51
N GLU A 30 -61.10 -14.50 -26.26
CA GLU A 30 -62.18 -13.62 -26.68
C GLU A 30 -62.89 -12.98 -25.49
N ASP A 31 -63.28 -13.79 -24.49
CA ASP A 31 -63.90 -13.31 -23.26
C ASP A 31 -62.94 -12.43 -22.43
N ALA A 32 -61.65 -12.75 -22.42
CA ALA A 32 -60.63 -11.95 -21.74
C ALA A 32 -60.46 -10.56 -22.40
N ILE A 33 -60.44 -10.50 -23.73
CA ILE A 33 -60.39 -9.25 -24.50
C ILE A 33 -61.67 -8.44 -24.27
N GLU A 34 -62.85 -9.05 -24.31
CA GLU A 34 -64.12 -8.37 -24.03
C GLU A 34 -64.21 -7.81 -22.61
N ARG A 35 -63.65 -8.53 -21.62
CA ARG A 35 -63.51 -8.00 -20.25
C ARG A 35 -62.56 -6.80 -20.20
N LEU A 36 -61.43 -6.84 -20.90
CA LEU A 36 -60.52 -5.69 -21.01
C LEU A 36 -61.19 -4.49 -21.68
N ARG A 37 -61.92 -4.72 -22.78
CA ARG A 37 -62.75 -3.71 -23.44
C ARG A 37 -63.73 -3.07 -22.45
N THR A 38 -64.46 -3.89 -21.69
CA THR A 38 -65.40 -3.38 -20.68
C THR A 38 -64.70 -2.56 -19.58
N ARG A 39 -63.48 -2.94 -19.17
CA ARG A 39 -62.67 -2.18 -18.19
C ARG A 39 -62.17 -0.84 -18.74
N LEU A 40 -61.95 -0.73 -20.05
CA LEU A 40 -61.54 0.52 -20.70
C LEU A 40 -62.69 1.55 -20.77
N LEU A 41 -63.94 1.08 -20.87
CA LEU A 41 -65.15 1.90 -20.83
C LEU A 41 -65.69 2.04 -19.39
N ASP A 42 -65.30 3.12 -18.70
CA ASP A 42 -65.96 3.49 -17.45
C ASP A 42 -67.36 4.06 -17.72
N LEU A 43 -68.39 3.21 -17.62
CA LEU A 43 -69.80 3.59 -17.79
C LEU A 43 -70.44 4.20 -16.52
N THR A 44 -69.64 4.43 -15.46
CA THR A 44 -70.13 4.98 -14.21
C THR A 44 -70.22 6.52 -14.26
N SER A 45 -71.00 7.11 -13.33
CA SER A 45 -71.12 8.56 -13.19
C SER A 45 -69.82 9.28 -12.73
N ARG A 46 -68.71 8.54 -12.56
CA ARG A 46 -67.36 9.07 -12.30
C ARG A 46 -66.67 9.53 -13.60
N ASN A 47 -67.02 8.92 -14.73
CA ASN A 47 -66.46 9.28 -16.02
C ASN A 47 -66.95 10.67 -16.46
N ARG A 48 -66.01 11.56 -16.79
CA ARG A 48 -66.32 12.93 -17.25
C ARG A 48 -67.02 12.98 -18.61
N LEU A 49 -66.88 11.91 -19.41
CA LEU A 49 -67.63 11.75 -20.66
C LEU A 49 -69.11 11.43 -20.41
N LEU A 50 -69.50 10.97 -19.23
CA LEU A 50 -70.91 10.73 -18.88
C LEU A 50 -71.46 11.77 -17.91
N ASN A 51 -70.59 12.38 -17.10
CA ASN A 51 -70.97 13.32 -16.06
C ASN A 51 -69.96 14.47 -15.93
N TYR A 52 -70.10 15.44 -16.82
CA TYR A 52 -69.30 16.65 -16.83
C TYR A 52 -69.88 17.71 -15.89
N ARG A 53 -69.12 18.07 -14.85
CA ARG A 53 -69.58 18.96 -13.78
C ARG A 53 -69.10 20.41 -13.86
N HIS A 54 -68.53 20.83 -15.00
CA HIS A 54 -67.98 22.19 -15.21
C HIS A 54 -67.11 22.71 -14.03
N PRO A 55 -65.94 22.10 -13.77
CA PRO A 55 -65.10 22.47 -12.64
C PRO A 55 -64.55 23.91 -12.78
N LYS A 56 -64.88 24.79 -11.82
CA LYS A 56 -64.61 26.25 -11.84
C LYS A 56 -63.20 26.67 -12.29
N SER A 57 -62.15 25.91 -11.96
CA SER A 57 -60.75 26.25 -12.27
C SER A 57 -60.09 25.38 -13.34
N ARG A 58 -60.84 24.46 -13.97
CA ARG A 58 -60.32 23.46 -14.94
C ARG A 58 -61.12 23.42 -16.25
N CYS A 59 -62.08 24.33 -16.41
CA CYS A 59 -62.79 24.50 -17.68
C CYS A 59 -63.11 25.97 -17.95
N ILE A 60 -63.13 26.37 -19.21
CA ILE A 60 -63.52 27.73 -19.62
C ILE A 60 -64.85 27.62 -20.36
N GLN A 61 -65.93 28.09 -19.74
CA GLN A 61 -67.25 28.14 -20.38
C GLN A 61 -67.38 29.42 -21.20
N ILE A 62 -67.90 29.28 -22.41
CA ILE A 62 -68.17 30.41 -23.30
C ILE A 62 -69.59 30.90 -23.04
N CYS A 63 -69.78 32.21 -22.97
CA CYS A 63 -71.08 32.86 -22.82
C CYS A 63 -71.37 33.77 -24.03
N GLY A 64 -72.60 34.30 -24.07
CA GLY A 64 -73.03 35.18 -25.15
C GLY A 64 -73.87 34.45 -26.18
N THR A 65 -73.83 34.95 -27.42
CA THR A 65 -74.59 34.41 -28.54
C THR A 65 -73.76 34.21 -29.83
N PRO A 66 -72.50 33.72 -29.81
CA PRO A 66 -71.94 33.13 -31.02
C PRO A 66 -72.82 31.96 -31.50
N GLY A 67 -73.18 31.95 -32.78
CA GLY A 67 -73.81 30.79 -33.41
C GLY A 67 -72.85 29.59 -33.37
N MET A 68 -73.32 28.41 -32.98
CA MET A 68 -72.44 27.26 -32.77
C MET A 68 -71.80 26.77 -34.06
N ASN A 69 -72.58 26.73 -35.15
CA ASN A 69 -72.08 26.36 -36.46
C ASN A 69 -70.99 27.34 -36.92
N LEU A 70 -71.14 28.63 -36.64
CA LEU A 70 -70.13 29.64 -37.00
C LEU A 70 -68.80 29.43 -36.25
N VAL A 71 -68.84 29.08 -34.96
CA VAL A 71 -67.63 28.77 -34.18
C VAL A 71 -66.96 27.53 -34.74
N PHE A 72 -67.76 26.50 -35.06
CA PHE A 72 -67.31 25.25 -35.62
C PHE A 72 -66.67 25.44 -37.00
N GLU A 73 -67.36 26.09 -37.93
CA GLU A 73 -66.86 26.43 -39.27
C GLU A 73 -65.57 27.24 -39.21
N ARG A 74 -65.50 28.27 -38.34
CA ARG A 74 -64.31 29.12 -38.24
C ARG A 74 -63.06 28.36 -37.78
N LEU A 75 -63.22 27.44 -36.84
CA LEU A 75 -62.11 26.66 -36.28
C LEU A 75 -61.71 25.49 -37.18
N LEU A 76 -62.68 24.71 -37.68
CA LEU A 76 -62.44 23.46 -38.40
C LEU A 76 -62.30 23.67 -39.92
N VAL A 77 -63.21 24.43 -40.55
CA VAL A 77 -63.27 24.59 -42.01
C VAL A 77 -62.31 25.70 -42.46
N ASP A 78 -62.38 26.86 -41.82
CA ASP A 78 -61.54 28.03 -42.12
C ASP A 78 -60.11 27.89 -41.57
N GLY A 79 -59.89 27.02 -40.57
CA GLY A 79 -58.61 26.85 -39.87
C GLY A 79 -58.13 28.12 -39.14
N LYS A 80 -59.02 29.05 -38.82
CA LYS A 80 -58.67 30.34 -38.19
C LYS A 80 -58.73 30.25 -36.68
N ASN A 81 -57.77 30.89 -36.02
CA ASN A 81 -57.80 31.02 -34.57
C ASN A 81 -58.93 31.94 -34.10
N VAL A 82 -59.44 31.70 -32.89
CA VAL A 82 -60.50 32.50 -32.28
C VAL A 82 -60.07 32.96 -30.89
N PRO A 83 -59.91 34.27 -30.64
CA PRO A 83 -59.44 34.78 -29.35
C PRO A 83 -60.51 34.62 -28.25
N LEU A 84 -60.05 34.31 -27.04
CA LEU A 84 -60.87 34.34 -25.83
C LEU A 84 -60.98 35.77 -25.30
N LYS A 85 -62.20 36.24 -25.05
CA LYS A 85 -62.47 37.59 -24.56
C LYS A 85 -62.90 37.57 -23.10
N SER A 86 -62.28 38.41 -22.29
CA SER A 86 -62.59 38.60 -20.87
C SER A 86 -63.72 39.60 -20.65
N VAL A 87 -64.26 39.63 -19.43
CA VAL A 87 -65.11 40.72 -18.94
C VAL A 87 -64.20 41.88 -18.56
N PRO A 88 -64.46 43.13 -19.00
CA PRO A 88 -63.73 44.30 -18.54
C PRO A 88 -63.74 44.42 -17.01
N GLU A 89 -62.66 44.92 -16.43
CA GLU A 89 -62.63 45.14 -14.97
C GLU A 89 -63.54 46.31 -14.59
N PRO A 90 -64.30 46.20 -13.48
CA PRO A 90 -65.02 47.34 -12.94
C PRO A 90 -64.03 48.41 -12.49
N ASP A 91 -64.35 49.68 -12.74
CA ASP A 91 -63.60 50.81 -12.19
C ASP A 91 -63.44 50.64 -10.66
N PRO A 92 -62.22 50.72 -10.09
CA PRO A 92 -62.00 50.64 -8.64
C PRO A 92 -62.86 51.62 -7.83
N ALA A 93 -63.28 52.75 -8.40
CA ALA A 93 -64.18 53.71 -7.75
C ALA A 93 -65.65 53.25 -7.72
N SER A 94 -66.02 52.23 -8.50
CA SER A 94 -67.41 51.78 -8.68
C SER A 94 -67.89 50.73 -7.66
N TYR A 95 -67.03 50.32 -6.72
CA TYR A 95 -67.37 49.36 -5.66
C TYR A 95 -66.57 49.61 -4.38
N VAL A 96 -67.17 49.27 -3.23
CA VAL A 96 -66.53 49.38 -1.91
C VAL A 96 -66.27 47.98 -1.36
N GLY A 97 -65.02 47.71 -0.94
CA GLY A 97 -64.63 46.42 -0.39
C GLY A 97 -64.24 45.40 -1.46
N LYS A 98 -64.92 44.25 -1.52
CA LYS A 98 -64.55 43.15 -2.42
C LYS A 98 -65.03 43.44 -3.84
N ARG A 99 -64.15 43.19 -4.81
CA ARG A 99 -64.46 43.21 -6.25
C ARG A 99 -65.72 42.38 -6.55
N PRO A 100 -66.70 42.92 -7.29
CA PRO A 100 -67.88 42.17 -7.73
C PRO A 100 -67.50 40.90 -8.50
N GLU A 101 -68.35 39.88 -8.45
CA GLU A 101 -68.15 38.70 -9.30
C GLU A 101 -68.28 39.10 -10.78
N ALA A 102 -67.39 38.56 -11.63
CA ALA A 102 -67.36 38.85 -13.06
C ALA A 102 -68.72 38.69 -13.75
N ARG A 103 -69.50 37.66 -13.34
CA ARG A 103 -70.86 37.41 -13.84
C ARG A 103 -71.83 38.55 -13.50
N LEU A 104 -71.82 39.02 -12.25
CA LEU A 104 -72.71 40.11 -11.82
C LEU A 104 -72.32 41.44 -12.48
N HIS A 105 -71.02 41.67 -12.65
CA HIS A 105 -70.53 42.85 -13.36
C HIS A 105 -70.89 42.79 -14.86
N ALA A 106 -70.68 41.65 -15.51
CA ALA A 106 -71.05 41.41 -16.91
C ALA A 106 -72.52 41.77 -17.17
N ALA A 107 -73.44 41.32 -16.31
CA ALA A 107 -74.86 41.67 -16.41
C ALA A 107 -75.11 43.19 -16.34
N ARG A 108 -74.36 43.91 -15.50
CA ARG A 108 -74.47 45.38 -15.35
C ARG A 108 -74.01 46.14 -16.58
N ILE A 109 -72.99 45.64 -17.27
CA ILE A 109 -72.42 46.26 -18.47
C ILE A 109 -73.03 45.72 -19.78
N GLY A 110 -74.15 44.99 -19.69
CA GLY A 110 -74.89 44.48 -20.85
C GLY A 110 -74.27 43.26 -21.54
N ILE A 111 -73.31 42.58 -20.91
CA ILE A 111 -72.78 41.31 -21.40
C ILE A 111 -73.70 40.18 -20.95
N SER A 112 -74.12 39.33 -21.90
CA SER A 112 -74.94 38.15 -21.60
C SER A 112 -74.22 37.20 -20.65
N THR A 113 -74.94 36.76 -19.62
CA THR A 113 -74.44 35.86 -18.56
C THR A 113 -74.98 34.43 -18.69
N SER A 114 -75.69 34.14 -19.79
CA SER A 114 -76.12 32.78 -20.13
C SER A 114 -74.97 32.01 -20.75
N PHE A 115 -74.80 30.76 -20.32
CA PHE A 115 -73.95 29.77 -20.98
C PHE A 115 -74.72 28.89 -21.97
N GLU A 116 -76.05 29.01 -21.99
CA GLU A 116 -76.96 28.29 -22.89
C GLU A 116 -77.25 29.19 -24.10
N PHE A 117 -76.85 28.72 -25.28
CA PHE A 117 -77.03 29.40 -26.56
C PHE A 117 -78.43 29.13 -27.10
N ALA A 118 -79.00 30.11 -27.79
CA ALA A 118 -80.27 29.94 -28.51
C ALA A 118 -80.05 29.03 -29.73
N VAL A 119 -81.10 28.33 -30.15
CA VAL A 119 -81.09 27.62 -31.45
C VAL A 119 -80.94 28.68 -32.54
N ASP A 120 -79.97 28.49 -33.43
CA ASP A 120 -79.78 29.36 -34.58
C ASP A 120 -81.04 29.26 -35.46
N GLY A 121 -81.96 30.22 -35.31
CA GLY A 121 -83.12 30.34 -36.18
C GLY A 121 -82.64 30.63 -37.60
N THR A 122 -83.25 29.96 -38.58
CA THR A 122 -83.07 30.21 -40.01
C THR A 122 -83.26 31.71 -40.32
N GLY A 123 -82.18 32.48 -40.30
CA GLY A 123 -82.29 33.93 -40.32
C GLY A 123 -80.95 34.63 -40.12
N LEU A 124 -80.12 34.59 -41.17
CA LEU A 124 -79.27 35.69 -41.64
C LEU A 124 -79.02 36.83 -40.62
N GLN A 125 -78.12 36.61 -39.66
CA GLN A 125 -77.22 37.68 -39.25
C GLN A 125 -75.81 37.14 -39.36
N HIS A 126 -75.10 37.59 -40.39
CA HIS A 126 -73.65 37.44 -40.54
C HIS A 126 -72.93 38.18 -39.40
N HIS A 127 -73.10 37.72 -38.17
CA HIS A 127 -72.22 38.11 -37.09
C HIS A 127 -70.86 37.50 -37.43
N ARG A 128 -69.89 38.33 -37.76
CA ARG A 128 -68.51 37.86 -37.84
C ARG A 128 -68.10 37.40 -36.44
N LEU A 129 -67.64 36.16 -36.32
CA LEU A 129 -67.07 35.67 -35.07
C LEU A 129 -65.73 36.36 -34.84
N HIS A 130 -65.74 37.37 -33.97
CA HIS A 130 -64.55 38.12 -33.60
C HIS A 130 -63.80 37.49 -32.42
N SER A 131 -64.52 36.93 -31.44
CA SER A 131 -63.97 36.37 -30.21
C SER A 131 -65.00 35.52 -29.47
N LEU A 132 -64.54 34.63 -28.58
CA LEU A 132 -65.39 33.87 -27.67
C LEU A 132 -65.44 34.55 -26.30
N GLN A 133 -66.60 35.09 -25.93
CA GLN A 133 -66.77 35.78 -24.64
C GLN A 133 -66.77 34.79 -23.47
N THR A 134 -66.04 35.13 -22.41
CA THR A 134 -66.00 34.39 -21.15
C THR A 134 -66.52 35.25 -20.00
N LEU A 135 -66.92 34.64 -18.90
CA LEU A 135 -67.30 35.33 -17.66
C LEU A 135 -66.14 35.40 -16.66
N LEU A 136 -64.92 35.65 -17.15
CA LEU A 136 -63.71 35.80 -16.37
C LEU A 136 -63.11 37.17 -16.60
N TYR A 137 -62.52 37.74 -15.57
CA TYR A 137 -61.74 38.97 -15.70
C TYR A 137 -60.38 38.70 -16.37
N PRO A 138 -59.67 39.72 -16.89
CA PRO A 138 -58.48 39.52 -17.71
C PRO A 138 -57.40 38.68 -17.01
N ALA A 139 -57.05 39.01 -15.76
CA ALA A 139 -56.05 38.28 -15.00
C ALA A 139 -56.47 36.83 -14.65
N ASP A 140 -57.76 36.61 -14.39
CA ASP A 140 -58.30 35.28 -14.10
C ASP A 140 -58.34 34.40 -15.36
N LEU A 141 -58.74 34.99 -16.50
CA LEU A 141 -58.74 34.34 -17.80
C LEU A 141 -57.32 33.95 -18.21
N GLU A 142 -56.34 34.87 -18.10
CA GLU A 142 -54.94 34.57 -18.40
C GLU A 142 -54.43 33.42 -17.52
N ARG A 143 -54.68 33.48 -16.21
CA ARG A 143 -54.27 32.44 -15.26
C ARG A 143 -54.86 31.09 -15.63
N GLN A 144 -56.15 31.04 -15.95
CA GLN A 144 -56.86 29.81 -16.24
C GLN A 144 -56.50 29.25 -17.63
N ALA A 145 -56.38 30.09 -18.65
CA ALA A 145 -55.94 29.71 -19.98
C ALA A 145 -54.50 29.20 -19.95
N ARG A 146 -53.58 29.89 -19.27
CA ARG A 146 -52.19 29.44 -19.08
C ARG A 146 -52.12 28.09 -18.38
N LYS A 147 -52.88 27.90 -17.31
CA LYS A 147 -52.95 26.63 -16.58
C LYS A 147 -53.47 25.51 -17.47
N THR A 148 -54.56 25.76 -18.20
CA THR A 148 -55.16 24.77 -19.11
C THR A 148 -54.22 24.41 -20.25
N ALA A 149 -53.54 25.39 -20.84
CA ALA A 149 -52.54 25.17 -21.89
C ALA A 149 -51.35 24.36 -21.39
N SER A 150 -50.88 24.63 -20.16
CA SER A 150 -49.81 23.85 -19.53
C SER A 150 -50.24 22.42 -19.23
N GLU A 151 -51.42 22.21 -18.64
CA GLU A 151 -51.97 20.87 -18.35
C GLU A 151 -52.18 20.06 -19.64
N ALA A 152 -52.66 20.69 -20.72
CA ALA A 152 -52.82 20.07 -22.03
C ALA A 152 -51.47 19.64 -22.63
N LYS A 153 -50.45 20.50 -22.54
CA LYS A 153 -49.10 20.18 -23.00
C LYS A 153 -48.50 19.01 -22.22
N THR A 154 -48.60 19.04 -20.89
CA THR A 154 -48.13 17.95 -20.02
C THR A 154 -48.86 16.64 -20.32
N ALA A 155 -50.16 16.68 -20.57
CA ALA A 155 -50.92 15.47 -20.94
C ALA A 155 -50.39 14.83 -22.25
N ILE A 156 -50.02 15.64 -23.24
CA ILE A 156 -49.39 15.15 -24.49
C ILE A 156 -48.01 14.56 -24.19
N GLU A 157 -47.19 15.22 -23.36
CA GLU A 157 -45.85 14.72 -23.00
C GLU A 157 -45.92 13.38 -22.22
N GLU A 158 -46.92 13.23 -21.35
CA GLU A 158 -47.09 12.04 -20.50
C GLU A 158 -47.77 10.87 -21.20
N THR A 159 -48.80 11.13 -22.02
CA THR A 159 -49.67 10.09 -22.59
C THR A 159 -49.61 10.01 -24.12
N GLY A 160 -48.94 10.95 -24.78
CA GLY A 160 -48.92 11.06 -26.24
C GLY A 160 -50.25 11.50 -26.87
N THR A 161 -51.29 11.76 -26.08
CA THR A 161 -52.64 12.10 -26.58
C THR A 161 -53.06 13.51 -26.23
N ASN A 162 -53.73 14.21 -27.15
CA ASN A 162 -54.34 15.50 -26.83
C ASN A 162 -55.57 15.29 -25.94
N MET A 163 -55.62 16.03 -24.83
CA MET A 163 -56.74 16.00 -23.90
C MET A 163 -57.57 17.28 -23.91
N LEU A 164 -57.18 18.30 -24.67
CA LEU A 164 -57.88 19.59 -24.70
C LEU A 164 -58.88 19.64 -25.85
N PHE A 165 -60.15 19.79 -25.49
CA PHE A 165 -61.26 19.83 -26.43
C PHE A 165 -62.14 21.05 -26.20
N LEU A 166 -62.62 21.63 -27.30
CA LEU A 166 -63.76 22.53 -27.30
C LEU A 166 -65.02 21.69 -27.49
N VAL A 167 -65.78 21.51 -26.42
CA VAL A 167 -67.02 20.72 -26.42
C VAL A 167 -68.15 21.59 -26.94
N PHE A 168 -68.87 21.06 -27.93
CA PHE A 168 -70.11 21.59 -28.47
C PHE A 168 -71.27 20.72 -27.98
N GLY A 169 -72.16 21.32 -27.20
CA GLY A 169 -73.38 20.69 -26.73
C GLY A 169 -73.14 19.63 -25.65
N PHE A 170 -74.15 19.45 -24.81
CA PHE A 170 -74.20 18.37 -23.84
C PHE A 170 -75.59 17.73 -23.81
N LEU A 171 -75.67 16.43 -23.60
CA LEU A 171 -76.92 15.76 -23.29
C LEU A 171 -77.13 15.78 -21.76
N GLU A 172 -78.20 16.41 -21.31
CA GLU A 172 -78.68 16.28 -19.93
C GLU A 172 -79.62 15.07 -19.86
N PHE A 173 -79.23 14.04 -19.10
CA PHE A 173 -79.95 12.78 -18.95
C PHE A 173 -79.95 12.30 -17.49
N TYR A 174 -80.70 11.23 -17.19
CA TYR A 174 -80.90 10.70 -15.84
C TYR A 174 -80.72 9.18 -15.85
N ASP A 175 -80.02 8.62 -14.85
CA ASP A 175 -79.76 7.17 -14.75
C ASP A 175 -81.06 6.34 -14.58
N SER A 176 -82.10 6.91 -13.98
CA SER A 176 -83.42 6.31 -13.83
C SER A 176 -84.50 7.40 -13.78
N GLU A 177 -85.76 7.04 -13.98
CA GLU A 177 -86.88 7.99 -13.90
C GLU A 177 -87.06 8.60 -12.50
N ASP A 178 -86.67 7.85 -11.46
CA ASP A 178 -86.72 8.25 -10.06
C ASP A 178 -85.48 9.03 -9.61
N SER A 179 -84.43 9.12 -10.44
CA SER A 179 -83.22 9.85 -10.10
C SER A 179 -83.44 11.35 -10.23
N ASP A 180 -83.18 12.08 -9.16
CA ASP A 180 -83.14 13.56 -9.19
C ASP A 180 -81.80 14.13 -9.66
N ARG A 181 -80.81 13.26 -9.89
CA ARG A 181 -79.47 13.68 -10.27
C ARG A 181 -79.34 13.72 -11.79
N ALA A 182 -79.37 14.93 -12.34
CA ALA A 182 -79.04 15.17 -13.74
C ALA A 182 -77.56 14.85 -14.02
N LEU A 183 -77.31 14.05 -15.04
CA LEU A 183 -76.00 13.80 -15.62
C LEU A 183 -75.89 14.59 -16.92
N ILE A 184 -74.69 15.11 -17.20
CA ILE A 184 -74.42 15.96 -18.35
C ILE A 184 -73.27 15.34 -19.13
N ALA A 185 -73.51 14.87 -20.34
CA ALA A 185 -72.49 14.24 -21.17
C ALA A 185 -72.12 15.12 -22.38
N PRO A 186 -70.84 15.34 -22.69
CA PRO A 186 -70.40 15.99 -23.93
C PRO A 186 -70.98 15.28 -25.15
N LEU A 187 -71.47 16.03 -26.14
CA LEU A 187 -71.96 15.47 -27.40
C LEU A 187 -70.88 15.42 -28.47
N LEU A 188 -70.33 16.58 -28.82
CA LEU A 188 -69.31 16.72 -29.85
C LEU A 188 -68.08 17.42 -29.28
N ALA A 189 -66.89 16.84 -29.43
CA ALA A 189 -65.66 17.39 -28.90
C ALA A 189 -64.65 17.69 -30.03
N LEU A 190 -64.38 18.97 -30.27
CA LEU A 190 -63.39 19.42 -31.24
C LEU A 190 -62.02 19.50 -30.56
N PRO A 191 -60.98 18.77 -31.02
CA PRO A 191 -59.65 18.85 -30.42
C PRO A 191 -59.00 20.20 -30.75
N VAL A 192 -58.53 20.90 -29.71
CA VAL A 192 -58.02 22.27 -29.85
C VAL A 192 -56.74 22.48 -29.05
N ALA A 193 -55.96 23.50 -29.43
CA ALA A 193 -54.85 24.03 -28.66
C ALA A 193 -55.11 25.48 -28.25
N LEU A 194 -54.46 25.91 -27.18
CA LEU A 194 -54.43 27.31 -26.75
C LEU A 194 -53.11 27.95 -27.16
N ILE A 195 -53.17 28.94 -28.05
CA ILE A 195 -52.01 29.72 -28.46
C ILE A 195 -51.98 31.01 -27.65
N ARG A 196 -50.84 31.29 -27.02
CA ARG A 196 -50.56 32.56 -26.37
C ARG A 196 -50.23 33.64 -27.41
N GLY A 197 -51.01 34.71 -27.43
CA GLY A 197 -50.83 35.89 -28.26
C GLY A 197 -49.99 36.98 -27.59
N GLY A 198 -50.14 38.20 -28.10
CA GLY A 198 -49.47 39.40 -27.56
C GLY A 198 -50.01 39.84 -26.20
N ILE A 199 -49.37 40.85 -25.63
CA ILE A 199 -49.86 41.53 -24.42
C ILE A 199 -50.86 42.59 -24.86
N ASP A 200 -52.07 42.55 -24.29
CA ASP A 200 -53.05 43.61 -24.45
C ASP A 200 -52.56 44.86 -23.70
N SER A 201 -52.42 45.97 -24.41
CA SER A 201 -51.88 47.24 -23.89
C SER A 201 -52.75 47.88 -22.80
N VAL A 202 -54.05 47.56 -22.76
CA VAL A 202 -55.01 48.10 -21.79
C VAL A 202 -55.03 47.23 -20.54
N THR A 203 -55.21 45.92 -20.70
CA THR A 203 -55.34 45.00 -19.56
C THR A 203 -54.00 44.55 -18.98
N ARG A 204 -52.89 44.74 -19.72
CA ARG A 204 -51.54 44.24 -19.41
C ARG A 204 -51.49 42.72 -19.18
N THR A 205 -52.41 41.99 -19.82
CA THR A 205 -52.49 40.52 -19.76
C THR A 205 -52.20 39.91 -21.12
N TYR A 206 -51.79 38.64 -21.14
CA TYR A 206 -51.59 37.92 -22.40
C TYR A 206 -52.91 37.42 -22.97
N GLU A 207 -53.14 37.68 -24.25
CA GLU A 207 -54.28 37.12 -24.97
C GLU A 207 -54.06 35.63 -25.26
N TYR A 208 -55.14 34.84 -25.24
CA TYR A 208 -55.12 33.43 -25.63
C TYR A 208 -56.17 33.18 -26.70
N SER A 209 -55.78 32.45 -27.75
CA SER A 209 -56.68 32.05 -28.83
C SER A 209 -56.81 30.54 -28.90
N VAL A 210 -58.03 30.09 -29.16
CA VAL A 210 -58.34 28.69 -29.47
C VAL A 210 -58.03 28.44 -30.94
N VAL A 211 -57.34 27.35 -31.24
CA VAL A 211 -57.06 26.88 -32.59
C VAL A 211 -57.38 25.39 -32.68
N HIS A 212 -57.90 24.92 -33.81
CA HIS A 212 -58.00 23.49 -34.08
C HIS A 212 -56.58 22.89 -34.19
N ASN A 213 -56.34 21.75 -33.54
CA ASN A 213 -55.00 21.13 -33.53
C ASN A 213 -54.74 20.24 -34.75
N GLY A 214 -55.72 20.08 -35.63
CA GLY A 214 -55.67 19.23 -36.81
C GLY A 214 -56.17 17.79 -36.60
N GLU A 215 -56.47 17.34 -35.38
CA GLU A 215 -57.05 16.00 -35.16
C GLU A 215 -58.53 15.94 -35.59
N ASP A 216 -59.02 14.73 -35.83
CA ASP A 216 -60.44 14.50 -36.15
C ASP A 216 -61.35 14.79 -34.96
N LEU A 217 -62.63 15.07 -35.27
CA LEU A 217 -63.64 15.28 -34.25
C LEU A 217 -63.76 14.04 -33.36
N ALA A 218 -63.81 14.25 -32.05
CA ALA A 218 -64.02 13.19 -31.10
C ALA A 218 -65.51 13.11 -30.74
N GLU A 219 -66.12 11.98 -31.07
CA GLU A 219 -67.43 11.61 -30.57
C GLU A 219 -67.33 10.93 -29.21
N ASN A 220 -68.40 11.06 -28.44
CA ASN A 220 -68.49 10.43 -27.14
C ASN A 220 -69.02 8.99 -27.24
N HIS A 221 -68.17 8.04 -27.67
CA HIS A 221 -68.58 6.64 -27.75
C HIS A 221 -69.00 6.03 -26.40
N THR A 222 -68.46 6.54 -25.27
CA THR A 222 -68.95 6.11 -23.94
C THR A 222 -70.43 6.45 -23.75
N LEU A 223 -70.86 7.62 -24.23
CA LEU A 223 -72.27 8.00 -24.22
C LEU A 223 -73.08 7.11 -25.15
N LEU A 224 -72.63 6.89 -26.38
CA LEU A 224 -73.31 6.01 -27.35
C LEU A 224 -73.54 4.61 -26.76
N GLU A 225 -72.51 4.00 -26.18
CA GLU A 225 -72.58 2.68 -25.56
C GLU A 225 -73.49 2.67 -24.33
N LYS A 226 -73.45 3.71 -23.47
CA LYS A 226 -74.37 3.82 -22.34
C LYS A 226 -75.83 3.93 -22.80
N MET A 227 -76.09 4.73 -23.83
CA MET A 227 -77.45 4.90 -24.38
C MET A 227 -77.97 3.60 -24.96
N ARG A 228 -77.12 2.87 -25.71
CA ARG A 228 -77.47 1.59 -26.30
C ARG A 228 -77.72 0.51 -25.24
N ARG A 229 -76.82 0.37 -24.26
CA ARG A 229 -76.86 -0.71 -23.26
C ARG A 229 -77.91 -0.50 -22.17
N ASP A 230 -77.97 0.70 -21.59
CA ASP A 230 -78.79 0.96 -20.41
C ASP A 230 -80.21 1.43 -20.79
N PHE A 231 -80.36 2.12 -21.93
CA PHE A 231 -81.61 2.77 -22.32
C PHE A 231 -82.21 2.25 -23.64
N MET A 232 -81.53 1.32 -24.33
CA MET A 232 -81.91 0.79 -25.64
C MET A 232 -82.14 1.89 -26.69
N LEU A 233 -81.35 2.97 -26.60
CA LEU A 233 -81.39 4.11 -27.52
C LEU A 233 -80.16 4.09 -28.42
N ASN A 234 -80.38 4.12 -29.73
CA ASN A 234 -79.32 4.31 -30.71
C ASN A 234 -79.26 5.80 -31.06
N LEU A 235 -78.25 6.49 -30.54
CA LEU A 235 -77.96 7.86 -30.95
C LEU A 235 -77.36 7.86 -32.37
N PRO A 236 -77.64 8.89 -33.19
CA PRO A 236 -77.06 9.02 -34.52
C PRO A 236 -75.58 9.38 -34.44
N ASP A 237 -74.82 8.98 -35.45
CA ASP A 237 -73.43 9.43 -35.66
C ASP A 237 -73.39 10.86 -36.24
N PHE A 238 -72.25 11.53 -36.09
CA PHE A 238 -72.00 12.84 -36.69
C PHE A 238 -71.58 12.66 -38.16
N ALA A 239 -72.33 13.23 -39.11
CA ALA A 239 -71.94 13.17 -40.52
C ALA A 239 -70.94 14.29 -40.85
N GLU A 240 -69.94 14.02 -41.70
CA GLU A 240 -68.87 14.99 -42.01
C GLU A 240 -69.38 16.30 -42.64
N GLU A 241 -70.55 16.27 -43.30
CA GLU A 241 -71.18 17.45 -43.92
C GLU A 241 -72.07 18.25 -42.96
N ASP A 242 -72.30 17.75 -41.73
CA ASP A 242 -73.18 18.40 -40.76
C ASP A 242 -72.49 19.49 -39.95
N GLY A 243 -73.28 20.49 -39.53
CA GLY A 243 -72.93 21.38 -38.42
C GLY A 243 -73.43 20.85 -37.07
N PRO A 244 -72.86 21.31 -35.93
CA PRO A 244 -73.31 20.93 -34.59
C PRO A 244 -74.84 21.01 -34.37
N GLU A 245 -75.51 22.05 -34.88
CA GLU A 245 -76.96 22.20 -34.69
C GLU A 245 -77.79 21.13 -35.40
N ALA A 246 -77.39 20.70 -36.61
CA ALA A 246 -78.08 19.63 -37.33
C ALA A 246 -77.96 18.30 -36.57
N TYR A 247 -76.78 18.04 -36.01
CA TYR A 247 -76.53 16.89 -35.14
C TYR A 247 -77.37 16.92 -33.87
N PHE A 248 -77.45 18.07 -33.18
CA PHE A 248 -78.25 18.23 -31.98
C PHE A 248 -79.75 18.02 -32.23
N ALA A 249 -80.27 18.52 -33.35
CA ALA A 249 -81.68 18.30 -33.72
C ALA A 249 -82.01 16.81 -33.87
N ARG A 250 -81.13 16.02 -34.50
CA ARG A 250 -81.32 14.57 -34.62
C ARG A 250 -81.28 13.86 -33.26
N ILE A 251 -80.39 14.28 -32.36
CA ILE A 251 -80.34 13.73 -31.00
C ILE A 251 -81.63 14.08 -30.24
N GLU A 252 -82.08 15.33 -30.32
CA GLU A 252 -83.33 15.80 -29.70
C GLU A 252 -84.54 14.97 -30.16
N ASP A 253 -84.59 14.58 -31.44
CA ASP A 253 -85.63 13.70 -31.98
C ASP A 253 -85.60 12.30 -31.36
N VAL A 254 -84.41 11.71 -31.15
CA VAL A 254 -84.26 10.39 -30.52
C VAL A 254 -84.65 10.43 -29.05
N VAL A 255 -84.32 11.49 -28.33
CA VAL A 255 -84.59 11.61 -26.88
C VAL A 255 -85.93 12.27 -26.56
N ARG A 256 -86.73 12.66 -27.57
CA ARG A 256 -87.99 13.40 -27.42
C ARG A 256 -88.98 12.77 -26.44
N ASN A 257 -89.03 11.44 -26.43
CA ASN A 257 -89.95 10.67 -25.58
C ASN A 257 -89.42 10.42 -24.16
N LYS A 258 -88.19 10.85 -23.84
CA LYS A 258 -87.60 10.72 -22.50
C LYS A 258 -87.94 11.94 -21.66
N ARG A 259 -88.52 11.71 -20.48
CA ARG A 259 -88.94 12.78 -19.57
C ARG A 259 -87.70 13.49 -19.00
N ARG A 260 -87.70 14.84 -18.99
CA ARG A 260 -86.63 15.72 -18.45
C ARG A 260 -85.31 15.72 -19.23
N TRP A 261 -85.14 14.88 -20.24
CA TRP A 261 -83.91 14.86 -21.04
C TRP A 261 -83.90 16.05 -22.00
N LYS A 262 -82.73 16.65 -22.22
CA LYS A 262 -82.58 17.78 -23.13
C LYS A 262 -81.17 17.95 -23.64
N VAL A 263 -81.04 18.46 -24.85
CA VAL A 263 -79.76 18.88 -25.38
C VAL A 263 -79.48 20.31 -24.91
N ARG A 264 -78.42 20.45 -24.12
CA ARG A 264 -77.89 21.71 -23.62
C ARG A 264 -76.93 22.29 -24.63
N ARG A 265 -77.34 23.36 -25.28
CA ARG A 265 -76.52 24.10 -26.24
C ARG A 265 -75.49 24.95 -25.50
N GLN A 266 -74.32 24.39 -25.22
CA GLN A 266 -73.23 25.05 -24.49
C GLN A 266 -71.89 24.79 -25.17
N ILE A 267 -70.97 25.75 -25.10
CA ILE A 267 -69.59 25.61 -25.56
C ILE A 267 -68.69 25.68 -24.33
N THR A 268 -67.88 24.65 -24.12
CA THR A 268 -66.94 24.59 -23.00
C THR A 268 -65.59 24.06 -23.46
N LEU A 269 -64.53 24.81 -23.15
CA LEU A 269 -63.17 24.32 -23.25
C LEU A 269 -62.88 23.42 -22.05
N ALA A 270 -62.60 22.15 -22.30
CA ALA A 270 -62.55 21.08 -21.31
C ALA A 270 -61.37 20.14 -21.54
N MET A 271 -60.84 19.60 -20.44
CA MET A 271 -59.90 18.48 -20.45
C MET A 271 -60.67 17.16 -20.42
N LEU A 272 -60.67 16.42 -21.52
CA LEU A 272 -61.33 15.13 -21.71
C LEU A 272 -60.31 14.07 -22.16
N SER A 273 -60.50 12.81 -21.76
CA SER A 273 -59.60 11.71 -22.13
C SER A 273 -60.35 10.71 -22.99
N PHE A 274 -60.11 10.76 -24.31
CA PHE A 274 -60.69 9.85 -25.29
C PHE A 274 -59.74 8.69 -25.67
N GLY A 275 -58.47 8.71 -25.24
CA GLY A 275 -57.47 7.71 -25.64
C GLY A 275 -57.86 6.26 -25.34
N LYS A 276 -58.62 6.02 -24.26
CA LYS A 276 -59.15 4.69 -23.93
C LYS A 276 -60.17 4.17 -24.95
N LEU A 277 -60.86 5.05 -25.67
CA LEU A 277 -61.87 4.66 -26.66
C LEU A 277 -61.26 4.13 -27.95
N ALA A 278 -60.13 4.72 -28.39
CA ALA A 278 -59.39 4.19 -29.54
C ALA A 278 -58.91 2.76 -29.26
N LEU A 279 -58.28 2.55 -28.10
CA LEU A 279 -57.88 1.21 -27.64
C LEU A 279 -59.08 0.25 -27.52
N TRP A 280 -60.22 0.73 -27.01
CA TRP A 280 -61.44 -0.06 -26.90
C TRP A 280 -61.99 -0.51 -28.26
N ALA A 281 -61.93 0.38 -29.27
CA ALA A 281 -62.38 0.10 -30.63
C ALA A 281 -61.42 -0.84 -31.38
N ASP A 282 -60.11 -0.70 -31.16
CA ASP A 282 -59.09 -1.55 -31.78
C ASP A 282 -59.09 -2.98 -31.21
N LEU A 283 -59.44 -3.14 -29.94
CA LEU A 283 -59.58 -4.45 -29.30
C LEU A 283 -60.86 -5.21 -29.71
N ASP A 284 -61.67 -4.67 -30.63
CA ASP A 284 -62.89 -5.33 -31.09
C ASP A 284 -62.57 -6.58 -31.91
N THR A 285 -62.84 -7.75 -31.33
CA THR A 285 -62.58 -9.05 -31.97
C THR A 285 -63.42 -9.27 -33.22
N ASN A 286 -64.57 -8.60 -33.35
CA ASN A 286 -65.38 -8.66 -34.57
C ASN A 286 -64.74 -7.88 -35.72
N LYS A 287 -64.07 -6.76 -35.41
CA LYS A 287 -63.37 -5.94 -36.40
C LYS A 287 -61.98 -6.49 -36.70
N ASN A 288 -61.32 -7.07 -35.70
CA ASN A 288 -59.95 -7.56 -35.73
C ASN A 288 -59.90 -9.03 -35.28
N PRO A 289 -60.41 -9.99 -36.08
CA PRO A 289 -60.45 -11.41 -35.70
C PRO A 289 -59.05 -12.02 -35.50
N ASP A 290 -58.05 -11.51 -36.22
CA ASP A 290 -56.65 -11.96 -36.15
C ASP A 290 -56.03 -11.84 -34.75
N LEU A 291 -56.60 -11.01 -33.86
CA LEU A 291 -56.15 -10.89 -32.47
C LEU A 291 -56.26 -12.22 -31.70
N LEU A 292 -57.26 -13.04 -32.03
CA LEU A 292 -57.52 -14.32 -31.36
C LEU A 292 -56.49 -15.39 -31.76
N GLU A 293 -55.91 -15.28 -32.96
CA GLU A 293 -54.98 -16.25 -33.53
C GLU A 293 -53.50 -15.91 -33.22
N HIS A 294 -53.22 -14.72 -32.71
CA HIS A 294 -51.85 -14.24 -32.55
C HIS A 294 -51.08 -14.99 -31.43
N PRO A 295 -49.96 -15.70 -31.73
CA PRO A 295 -49.27 -16.56 -30.77
C PRO A 295 -48.81 -15.85 -29.49
N LEU A 296 -48.34 -14.60 -29.59
CA LEU A 296 -47.95 -13.81 -28.41
C LEU A 296 -49.13 -13.48 -27.50
N LEU A 297 -50.29 -13.15 -28.08
CA LEU A 297 -51.47 -12.83 -27.29
C LEU A 297 -51.98 -14.09 -26.60
N GLN A 298 -51.96 -15.23 -27.29
CA GLN A 298 -52.24 -16.53 -26.68
C GLN A 298 -51.31 -16.83 -25.50
N ALA A 299 -50.00 -16.61 -25.64
CA ALA A 299 -49.04 -16.79 -24.55
C ALA A 299 -49.33 -15.86 -23.35
N VAL A 300 -49.60 -14.57 -23.61
CA VAL A 300 -49.88 -13.59 -22.56
C VAL A 300 -51.19 -13.88 -21.82
N PHE A 301 -52.27 -14.23 -22.54
CA PHE A 301 -53.58 -14.47 -21.93
C PHE A 301 -53.73 -15.87 -21.32
N SER A 302 -53.00 -16.87 -21.82
CA SER A 302 -53.03 -18.23 -21.26
C SER A 302 -52.24 -18.37 -19.95
N GLY A 303 -51.49 -17.34 -19.54
CA GLY A 303 -50.62 -17.39 -18.36
C GLY A 303 -49.51 -18.43 -18.45
N ARG A 304 -49.35 -19.07 -19.62
CA ARG A 304 -48.30 -20.03 -19.92
C ARG A 304 -47.29 -19.33 -20.81
N ALA A 305 -46.03 -19.25 -20.35
CA ALA A 305 -44.94 -19.10 -21.29
C ALA A 305 -45.15 -20.20 -22.33
N ALA A 306 -45.40 -19.83 -23.59
CA ALA A 306 -45.55 -20.81 -24.65
C ALA A 306 -44.39 -21.79 -24.56
N ASP A 307 -44.64 -23.08 -24.78
CA ASP A 307 -43.64 -24.18 -24.80
C ASP A 307 -42.48 -23.95 -25.81
N THR A 308 -42.39 -22.75 -26.40
CA THR A 308 -41.19 -22.21 -27.03
C THR A 308 -40.15 -21.87 -25.96
N ASP A 309 -39.34 -22.85 -25.57
CA ASP A 309 -37.92 -22.83 -25.12
C ASP A 309 -37.25 -21.48 -24.71
N GLY A 310 -37.98 -20.59 -24.04
CA GLY A 310 -37.59 -19.20 -23.86
C GLY A 310 -38.20 -18.67 -22.58
N ALA A 311 -37.47 -18.79 -21.48
CA ALA A 311 -37.68 -17.94 -20.33
C ALA A 311 -37.74 -16.48 -20.81
N PHE A 312 -38.70 -15.69 -20.32
CA PHE A 312 -38.78 -14.24 -20.59
C PHE A 312 -37.56 -13.45 -20.04
N HIS A 313 -36.62 -14.15 -19.41
CA HIS A 313 -35.33 -13.67 -18.95
C HIS A 313 -34.23 -14.22 -19.86
N ALA A 314 -33.39 -13.33 -20.38
CA ALA A 314 -32.18 -13.74 -21.11
C ALA A 314 -31.26 -14.53 -20.16
N GLU A 315 -30.91 -15.76 -20.52
CA GLU A 315 -29.90 -16.53 -19.80
C GLU A 315 -28.51 -15.93 -20.09
N ASP A 316 -27.61 -15.95 -19.11
CA ASP A 316 -26.22 -15.59 -19.32
C ASP A 316 -25.51 -16.73 -20.07
N TYR A 317 -25.24 -16.52 -21.36
CA TYR A 317 -24.47 -17.45 -22.20
C TYR A 317 -23.23 -16.78 -22.79
N GLU A 318 -22.33 -17.58 -23.38
CA GLU A 318 -21.18 -17.04 -24.09
C GLU A 318 -21.59 -16.31 -25.37
N ILE A 319 -21.84 -15.01 -25.21
CA ILE A 319 -22.27 -14.04 -26.23
C ILE A 319 -21.41 -14.18 -27.49
N ASP A 320 -20.09 -14.25 -27.32
CA ASP A 320 -19.12 -14.21 -28.43
C ASP A 320 -19.12 -15.44 -29.33
N LYS A 321 -19.72 -16.55 -28.90
CA LYS A 321 -19.84 -17.78 -29.70
C LYS A 321 -21.04 -17.76 -30.65
N ARG A 322 -21.96 -16.82 -30.50
CA ARG A 322 -23.17 -16.72 -31.31
C ARG A 322 -22.88 -15.95 -32.61
N PRO A 323 -23.38 -16.41 -33.78
CA PRO A 323 -23.19 -15.68 -35.04
C PRO A 323 -23.79 -14.27 -34.99
N GLU A 324 -24.86 -14.06 -34.23
CA GLU A 324 -25.52 -12.77 -34.04
C GLU A 324 -24.62 -11.73 -33.34
N ALA A 325 -23.66 -12.18 -32.52
CA ALA A 325 -22.70 -11.31 -31.82
C ALA A 325 -21.64 -10.67 -32.74
N SER A 326 -21.65 -11.03 -34.03
CA SER A 326 -20.82 -10.41 -35.05
C SER A 326 -21.37 -9.05 -35.53
N GLN A 327 -22.63 -8.74 -35.22
CA GLN A 327 -23.25 -7.49 -35.62
C GLN A 327 -22.62 -6.32 -34.85
N PRO A 328 -22.20 -5.25 -35.55
CA PRO A 328 -21.64 -4.08 -34.89
C PRO A 328 -22.70 -3.36 -34.05
N LEU A 329 -22.34 -3.02 -32.82
CA LEU A 329 -23.15 -2.18 -31.95
C LEU A 329 -22.82 -0.70 -32.20
N ILE A 330 -23.81 0.17 -32.09
CA ILE A 330 -23.64 1.62 -32.26
C ILE A 330 -23.33 2.35 -30.95
N TYR A 331 -23.61 1.70 -29.82
CA TYR A 331 -23.23 2.13 -28.48
C TYR A 331 -22.66 0.94 -27.69
N ASP A 332 -21.85 1.25 -26.67
CA ASP A 332 -21.33 0.23 -25.76
C ASP A 332 -22.47 -0.60 -25.14
N ALA A 333 -22.20 -1.86 -24.84
CA ALA A 333 -23.16 -2.73 -24.15
C ALA A 333 -22.41 -3.63 -23.19
N ASP A 334 -22.92 -3.75 -21.96
CA ASP A 334 -22.46 -4.80 -21.06
C ASP A 334 -22.95 -6.19 -21.54
N SER A 335 -22.51 -7.25 -20.87
CA SER A 335 -22.86 -8.62 -21.24
C SER A 335 -24.36 -8.87 -21.24
N SER A 336 -25.09 -8.37 -20.24
CA SER A 336 -26.55 -8.57 -20.12
C SER A 336 -27.34 -7.80 -21.19
N GLN A 337 -26.87 -6.61 -21.58
CA GLN A 337 -27.47 -5.83 -22.65
C GLN A 337 -27.19 -6.48 -24.01
N HIS A 338 -25.99 -7.03 -24.21
CA HIS A 338 -25.61 -7.70 -25.45
C HIS A 338 -26.33 -9.04 -25.62
N SER A 339 -26.50 -9.85 -24.57
CA SER A 339 -27.29 -11.08 -24.65
C SER A 339 -28.74 -10.78 -25.04
N ALA A 340 -29.35 -9.73 -24.47
CA ALA A 340 -30.68 -9.29 -24.87
C ALA A 340 -30.75 -8.89 -26.36
N ILE A 341 -29.74 -8.20 -26.89
CA ILE A 341 -29.67 -7.85 -28.31
C ILE A 341 -29.63 -9.12 -29.18
N ILE A 342 -28.78 -10.09 -28.84
CA ILE A 342 -28.67 -11.35 -29.59
C ILE A 342 -29.99 -12.11 -29.58
N ASP A 343 -30.65 -12.21 -28.43
CA ASP A 343 -31.93 -12.90 -28.30
C ASP A 343 -33.03 -12.24 -29.16
N VAL A 344 -33.09 -10.91 -29.23
CA VAL A 344 -33.99 -10.20 -30.16
C VAL A 344 -33.65 -10.54 -31.61
N LEU A 345 -32.37 -10.54 -31.98
CA LEU A 345 -31.93 -10.82 -33.35
C LEU A 345 -32.25 -12.26 -33.78
N ALA A 346 -32.15 -13.21 -32.85
CA ALA A 346 -32.56 -14.60 -33.00
C ALA A 346 -34.09 -14.80 -33.07
N GLY A 347 -34.88 -13.74 -32.87
CA GLY A 347 -36.34 -13.76 -32.99
C GLY A 347 -37.07 -14.15 -31.71
N LYS A 348 -36.39 -14.15 -30.54
CA LYS A 348 -37.02 -14.40 -29.25
C LYS A 348 -37.80 -13.19 -28.76
N ASN A 349 -38.88 -13.45 -28.02
CA ASN A 349 -39.64 -12.43 -27.30
C ASN A 349 -39.10 -12.31 -25.88
N LEU A 350 -38.87 -11.09 -25.40
CA LEU A 350 -38.16 -10.85 -24.14
C LEU A 350 -38.68 -9.63 -23.39
N VAL A 351 -38.54 -9.69 -22.06
CA VAL A 351 -38.88 -8.59 -21.16
C VAL A 351 -37.60 -8.09 -20.51
N ILE A 352 -37.23 -6.84 -20.81
CA ILE A 352 -36.03 -6.20 -20.25
C ILE A 352 -36.41 -5.33 -19.06
N ASN A 353 -35.99 -5.75 -17.88
CA ASN A 353 -36.13 -4.97 -16.65
C ASN A 353 -34.79 -4.37 -16.24
N GLY A 354 -34.77 -3.08 -15.91
CA GLY A 354 -33.55 -2.41 -15.47
C GLY A 354 -33.85 -1.18 -14.61
N PRO A 355 -33.12 -0.95 -13.50
CA PRO A 355 -33.18 0.29 -12.72
C PRO A 355 -32.93 1.56 -13.56
N PRO A 356 -33.31 2.76 -13.09
CA PRO A 356 -32.93 4.00 -13.76
C PRO A 356 -31.41 4.11 -13.86
N GLY A 357 -30.90 4.55 -15.02
CA GLY A 357 -29.45 4.69 -15.28
C GLY A 357 -28.76 3.46 -15.89
N THR A 358 -29.39 2.29 -15.95
CA THR A 358 -28.76 1.04 -16.46
C THR A 358 -28.79 0.90 -17.99
N GLY A 359 -28.74 2.00 -18.74
CA GLY A 359 -28.62 1.95 -20.19
C GLY A 359 -29.82 1.42 -20.98
N LYS A 360 -31.04 1.28 -20.42
CA LYS A 360 -32.22 0.75 -21.15
C LYS A 360 -32.44 1.37 -22.54
N SER A 361 -32.45 2.70 -22.65
CA SER A 361 -32.62 3.38 -23.94
C SER A 361 -31.46 3.10 -24.90
N GLN A 362 -30.25 2.90 -24.38
CA GLN A 362 -29.07 2.53 -25.16
C GLN A 362 -29.18 1.09 -25.69
N THR A 363 -29.67 0.15 -24.86
CA THR A 363 -30.00 -1.21 -25.30
C THR A 363 -31.05 -1.20 -26.40
N ILE A 364 -32.15 -0.45 -26.24
CA ILE A 364 -33.20 -0.30 -27.27
C ILE A 364 -32.60 0.25 -28.57
N THR A 365 -31.79 1.29 -28.49
CA THR A 365 -31.15 1.89 -29.67
C THR A 365 -30.22 0.90 -30.38
N ASN A 366 -29.44 0.10 -29.64
CA ASN A 366 -28.63 -0.97 -30.22
C ASN A 366 -29.49 -2.05 -30.90
N VAL A 367 -30.57 -2.50 -30.24
CA VAL A 367 -31.52 -3.47 -30.83
C VAL A 367 -32.07 -2.96 -32.16
N ILE A 368 -32.53 -1.71 -32.20
CA ILE A 368 -33.06 -1.10 -33.43
C ILE A 368 -31.98 -1.06 -34.51
N ALA A 369 -30.78 -0.59 -34.19
CA ALA A 369 -29.68 -0.49 -35.15
C ALA A 369 -29.24 -1.85 -35.71
N SER A 370 -29.13 -2.88 -34.85
CA SER A 370 -28.78 -4.22 -35.28
C SER A 370 -29.91 -4.91 -36.07
N ALA A 371 -31.17 -4.60 -35.78
CA ALA A 371 -32.28 -5.08 -36.61
C ALA A 371 -32.28 -4.40 -38.00
N LEU A 372 -31.98 -3.09 -38.04
CA LEU A 372 -31.84 -2.34 -39.29
C LEU A 372 -30.66 -2.85 -40.13
N SER A 373 -29.53 -3.23 -39.52
CA SER A 373 -28.38 -3.79 -40.26
C SER A 373 -28.71 -5.13 -40.94
N LEU A 374 -29.68 -5.88 -40.39
CA LEU A 374 -30.25 -7.10 -41.00
C LEU A 374 -31.38 -6.82 -42.00
N GLY A 375 -31.70 -5.56 -42.30
CA GLY A 375 -32.78 -5.18 -43.22
C GLY A 375 -34.19 -5.39 -42.65
N LYS A 376 -34.33 -5.57 -41.34
CA LYS A 376 -35.65 -5.71 -40.69
C LYS A 376 -36.33 -4.34 -40.55
N LYS A 377 -37.66 -4.34 -40.57
CA LYS A 377 -38.50 -3.18 -40.20
C LYS A 377 -38.79 -3.24 -38.72
N VAL A 378 -38.71 -2.09 -38.03
CA VAL A 378 -38.92 -2.02 -36.57
C VAL A 378 -40.01 -0.99 -36.26
N LEU A 379 -41.04 -1.41 -35.53
CA LEU A 379 -42.03 -0.52 -34.93
C LEU A 379 -41.70 -0.36 -33.45
N PHE A 380 -41.34 0.85 -33.04
CA PHE A 380 -41.08 1.18 -31.64
C PHE A 380 -42.25 1.96 -31.06
N VAL A 381 -42.93 1.38 -30.07
CA VAL A 381 -44.10 1.97 -29.42
C VAL A 381 -43.79 2.22 -27.95
N SER A 382 -44.26 3.36 -27.42
CA SER A 382 -44.17 3.68 -25.99
C SER A 382 -45.38 4.50 -25.57
N GLU A 383 -45.83 4.33 -24.33
CA GLU A 383 -46.87 5.17 -23.73
C GLU A 383 -46.38 6.62 -23.54
N LYS A 384 -45.08 6.80 -23.30
CA LYS A 384 -44.49 8.11 -22.97
C LYS A 384 -43.71 8.67 -24.16
N LEU A 385 -44.09 9.86 -24.59
CA LEU A 385 -43.42 10.56 -25.69
C LEU A 385 -41.93 10.78 -25.42
N ALA A 386 -41.56 11.10 -24.17
CA ALA A 386 -40.18 11.27 -23.75
C ALA A 386 -39.29 10.03 -24.02
N ALA A 387 -39.83 8.81 -23.91
CA ALA A 387 -39.07 7.60 -24.21
C ALA A 387 -38.79 7.47 -25.72
N LEU A 388 -39.76 7.82 -26.55
CA LEU A 388 -39.60 7.88 -28.02
C LEU A 388 -38.54 8.92 -28.40
N GLU A 389 -38.62 10.12 -27.82
CA GLU A 389 -37.67 11.21 -28.10
C GLU A 389 -36.24 10.87 -27.71
N VAL A 390 -36.02 10.23 -26.56
CA VAL A 390 -34.67 9.84 -26.10
C VAL A 390 -34.04 8.82 -27.04
N VAL A 391 -34.78 7.77 -27.42
CA VAL A 391 -34.29 6.74 -28.34
C VAL A 391 -34.01 7.34 -29.72
N ARG A 392 -34.91 8.20 -30.21
CA ARG A 392 -34.73 8.91 -31.46
C ARG A 392 -33.51 9.82 -31.44
N HIS A 393 -33.32 10.60 -30.38
CA HIS A 393 -32.18 11.48 -30.26
C HIS A 393 -30.86 10.70 -30.34
N ARG A 394 -30.79 9.52 -29.71
CA ARG A 394 -29.64 8.61 -29.82
C ARG A 394 -29.47 8.07 -31.24
N LEU A 395 -30.55 7.61 -31.90
CA LEU A 395 -30.48 7.18 -33.30
C LEU A 395 -29.98 8.30 -34.22
N ASN A 396 -30.44 9.55 -34.01
CA ASN A 396 -29.96 10.72 -34.74
C ASN A 396 -28.47 10.99 -34.48
N GLN A 397 -28.03 10.93 -33.22
CA GLN A 397 -26.61 11.08 -32.86
C GLN A 397 -25.72 10.00 -33.49
N ALA A 398 -26.24 8.79 -33.63
CA ALA A 398 -25.57 7.67 -34.31
C ALA A 398 -25.66 7.76 -35.85
N GLY A 399 -26.28 8.80 -36.41
CA GLY A 399 -26.45 8.99 -37.86
C GLY A 399 -27.56 8.14 -38.48
N LEU A 400 -28.40 7.49 -37.68
CA LEU A 400 -29.52 6.65 -38.13
C LEU A 400 -30.86 7.40 -38.20
N GLY A 401 -30.85 8.72 -38.04
CA GLY A 401 -32.07 9.55 -38.00
C GLY A 401 -32.92 9.47 -39.26
N ASN A 402 -32.28 9.41 -40.43
CA ASN A 402 -32.97 9.32 -41.72
C ASN A 402 -33.73 7.99 -41.89
N PHE A 403 -33.39 6.96 -41.12
CA PHE A 403 -34.09 5.68 -41.10
C PHE A 403 -35.27 5.65 -40.10
N CYS A 404 -35.48 6.71 -39.32
CA CYS A 404 -36.50 6.77 -38.29
C CYS A 404 -37.73 7.54 -38.78
N LEU A 405 -38.89 6.89 -38.91
CA LEU A 405 -40.15 7.57 -39.21
C LEU A 405 -40.93 7.84 -37.92
N GLU A 406 -41.14 9.11 -37.61
CA GLU A 406 -41.97 9.53 -36.48
C GLU A 406 -43.43 9.63 -36.92
N LEU A 407 -44.31 8.87 -36.26
CA LEU A 407 -45.75 8.95 -36.47
C LEU A 407 -46.37 9.65 -35.26
N HIS A 408 -46.42 10.98 -35.29
CA HIS A 408 -47.18 11.77 -34.32
C HIS A 408 -48.56 12.11 -34.91
N SER A 409 -49.61 12.07 -34.09
CA SER A 409 -50.97 12.41 -34.51
C SER A 409 -51.16 13.92 -34.64
N HIS A 410 -50.70 14.53 -35.74
CA HIS A 410 -51.01 15.93 -36.05
C HIS A 410 -51.18 16.12 -37.56
N LYS A 411 -52.39 16.42 -38.07
CA LYS A 411 -52.61 16.61 -39.51
C LYS A 411 -51.78 17.75 -40.12
N THR A 412 -51.41 18.77 -39.34
CA THR A 412 -50.48 19.85 -39.76
C THR A 412 -49.06 19.33 -40.05
N GLN A 413 -48.70 18.14 -39.53
CA GLN A 413 -47.45 17.47 -39.84
C GLN A 413 -47.52 16.62 -41.11
N LYS A 414 -48.68 16.44 -41.78
CA LYS A 414 -48.73 15.67 -43.05
C LYS A 414 -47.77 16.23 -44.11
N LYS A 415 -47.69 17.56 -44.21
CA LYS A 415 -46.74 18.23 -45.11
C LYS A 415 -45.30 17.90 -44.72
N LYS A 416 -44.96 18.09 -43.44
CA LYS A 416 -43.64 17.76 -42.88
C LYS A 416 -43.30 16.27 -43.05
N PHE A 417 -44.27 15.38 -42.88
CA PHE A 417 -44.14 13.94 -43.08
C PHE A 417 -43.81 13.60 -44.54
N ILE A 418 -44.50 14.24 -45.49
CA ILE A 418 -44.20 14.08 -46.92
C ILE A 418 -42.81 14.63 -47.23
N GLU A 419 -42.43 15.79 -46.68
CA GLU A 419 -41.10 16.38 -46.81
C GLU A 419 -40.01 15.45 -46.23
N ASP A 420 -40.23 14.87 -45.05
CA ASP A 420 -39.33 13.92 -44.40
C ASP A 420 -39.17 12.64 -45.24
N ILE A 421 -40.25 12.13 -45.86
CA ILE A 421 -40.18 10.99 -46.78
C ILE A 421 -39.41 11.36 -48.05
N ALA A 422 -39.71 12.51 -48.66
CA ALA A 422 -39.04 12.98 -49.87
C ALA A 422 -37.53 13.12 -49.64
N SER A 423 -37.13 13.76 -48.54
CA SER A 423 -35.72 13.90 -48.14
C SER A 423 -35.02 12.54 -48.05
N ARG A 424 -35.68 11.50 -47.52
CA ARG A 424 -35.08 10.16 -47.39
C ARG A 424 -34.95 9.42 -48.70
N ILE A 425 -35.87 9.64 -49.64
CA ILE A 425 -35.83 9.04 -50.98
C ILE A 425 -34.69 9.66 -51.80
N GLU A 426 -34.44 10.96 -51.63
CA GLU A 426 -33.38 11.68 -52.35
C GLU A 426 -31.98 11.42 -51.78
N GLU A 427 -31.87 10.96 -50.54
CA GLU A 427 -30.59 10.82 -49.85
C GLU A 427 -29.81 9.56 -50.25
N GLN A 428 -28.50 9.72 -50.41
CA GLN A 428 -27.58 8.63 -50.77
C GLN A 428 -26.61 8.37 -49.62
N PHE A 429 -26.50 7.10 -49.21
CA PHE A 429 -25.60 6.67 -48.13
C PHE A 429 -24.40 5.89 -48.73
N PRO A 430 -23.28 6.57 -49.06
CA PRO A 430 -22.10 5.89 -49.57
C PRO A 430 -21.46 5.03 -48.46
N ALA A 431 -21.02 3.82 -48.82
CA ALA A 431 -20.31 2.96 -47.89
C ALA A 431 -18.97 3.60 -47.47
N PRO A 432 -18.64 3.66 -46.16
CA PRO A 432 -17.38 4.24 -45.72
C PRO A 432 -16.18 3.41 -46.24
N ALA A 433 -15.21 4.05 -46.88
CA ALA A 433 -14.09 3.37 -47.53
C ALA A 433 -13.25 2.48 -46.59
N GLN A 434 -13.19 2.80 -45.29
CA GLN A 434 -12.40 2.08 -44.29
C GLN A 434 -13.23 1.14 -43.39
N PHE A 435 -14.53 0.96 -43.66
CA PHE A 435 -15.42 0.20 -42.77
C PHE A 435 -14.92 -1.22 -42.52
N GLN A 436 -14.59 -1.94 -43.60
CA GLN A 436 -14.09 -3.32 -43.51
C GLN A 436 -12.76 -3.42 -42.74
N ALA A 437 -11.81 -2.50 -42.99
CA ALA A 437 -10.53 -2.49 -42.30
C ALA A 437 -10.67 -2.27 -40.78
N LYS A 438 -11.59 -1.38 -40.37
CA LYS A 438 -11.90 -1.16 -38.95
C LYS A 438 -12.59 -2.36 -38.31
N LEU A 439 -13.51 -3.00 -39.04
CA LEU A 439 -14.21 -4.21 -38.56
C LEU A 439 -13.24 -5.37 -38.34
N THR A 440 -12.29 -5.60 -39.24
CA THR A 440 -11.22 -6.59 -39.05
C THR A 440 -10.34 -6.26 -37.84
N THR A 441 -10.03 -4.97 -37.63
CA THR A 441 -9.25 -4.53 -36.46
C THR A 441 -9.98 -4.82 -35.15
N LEU A 442 -11.29 -4.52 -35.11
CA LEU A 442 -12.15 -4.80 -33.96
C LEU A 442 -12.19 -6.30 -33.65
N GLN A 443 -12.38 -7.15 -34.66
CA GLN A 443 -12.39 -8.60 -34.50
C GLN A 443 -11.06 -9.14 -33.95
N ARG A 444 -9.93 -8.63 -34.45
CA ARG A 444 -8.60 -9.01 -33.92
C ARG A 444 -8.44 -8.63 -32.45
N GLN A 445 -8.79 -7.39 -32.09
CA GLN A 445 -8.69 -6.92 -30.70
C GLN A 445 -9.62 -7.70 -29.76
N LYS A 446 -10.85 -7.99 -30.20
CA LYS A 446 -11.79 -8.84 -29.46
C LYS A 446 -11.20 -10.23 -29.22
N GLY A 447 -10.59 -10.84 -30.25
CA GLY A 447 -9.91 -12.13 -30.13
C GLY A 447 -8.71 -12.10 -29.16
N GLU A 448 -7.90 -11.03 -29.18
CA GLU A 448 -6.78 -10.85 -28.24
C GLU A 448 -7.27 -10.74 -26.78
N LEU A 449 -8.34 -9.99 -26.53
CA LEU A 449 -8.95 -9.84 -25.21
C LEU A 449 -9.60 -11.14 -24.72
N ALA A 450 -10.33 -11.84 -25.59
CA ALA A 450 -10.93 -13.13 -25.26
C ALA A 450 -9.86 -14.15 -24.87
N ARG A 451 -8.77 -14.24 -25.63
CA ARG A 451 -7.63 -15.12 -25.31
C ARG A 451 -6.98 -14.75 -23.98
N TYR A 452 -6.86 -13.45 -23.67
CA TYR A 452 -6.33 -13.01 -22.39
C TYR A 452 -7.23 -13.45 -21.22
N ALA A 453 -8.55 -13.26 -21.35
CA ALA A 453 -9.51 -13.69 -20.33
C ALA A 453 -9.49 -15.21 -20.12
N GLU A 454 -9.44 -16.00 -21.20
CA GLU A 454 -9.31 -17.45 -21.16
C GLU A 454 -8.01 -17.88 -20.45
N LEU A 455 -6.88 -17.25 -20.79
CA LEU A 455 -5.60 -17.55 -20.17
C LEU A 455 -5.58 -17.21 -18.67
N MET A 456 -6.19 -16.09 -18.28
CA MET A 456 -6.35 -15.72 -16.86
C MET A 456 -7.21 -16.72 -16.10
N GLY A 457 -8.24 -17.29 -16.73
CA GLY A 457 -9.09 -18.35 -16.17
C GLY A 457 -8.48 -19.76 -16.23
N SER A 458 -7.41 -19.95 -16.99
CA SER A 458 -6.78 -21.27 -17.18
C SER A 458 -5.97 -21.71 -15.96
N ARG A 459 -5.85 -23.03 -15.76
CA ARG A 459 -5.05 -23.67 -14.69
C ARG A 459 -3.70 -24.19 -15.21
N VAL A 460 -3.11 -23.51 -16.19
CA VAL A 460 -1.91 -23.96 -16.88
C VAL A 460 -0.65 -23.67 -16.05
N GLY A 461 0.33 -24.58 -16.10
CA GLY A 461 1.69 -24.31 -15.61
C GLY A 461 1.88 -24.35 -14.10
N ASN A 462 0.95 -24.95 -13.34
CA ASN A 462 1.11 -25.17 -11.90
C ASN A 462 0.45 -26.47 -11.43
N ALA A 463 1.10 -27.18 -10.50
CA ALA A 463 0.59 -28.43 -9.90
C ALA A 463 -0.48 -28.22 -8.82
N LEU A 464 -0.70 -26.97 -8.38
CA LEU A 464 -1.72 -26.59 -7.39
C LEU A 464 -3.14 -26.54 -7.98
N GLY A 465 -3.24 -26.61 -9.32
CA GLY A 465 -4.50 -26.48 -10.02
C GLY A 465 -5.15 -25.10 -9.86
N LEU A 466 -4.41 -24.05 -9.50
CA LEU A 466 -4.94 -22.69 -9.39
C LEU A 466 -5.03 -22.04 -10.76
N THR A 467 -6.02 -21.17 -10.94
CA THR A 467 -6.11 -20.31 -12.12
C THR A 467 -4.99 -19.27 -12.09
N VAL A 468 -4.55 -18.81 -13.27
CA VAL A 468 -3.55 -17.74 -13.38
C VAL A 468 -4.01 -16.50 -12.60
N ASN A 469 -5.30 -16.16 -12.65
CA ASN A 469 -5.91 -15.07 -11.90
C ASN A 469 -5.72 -15.23 -10.38
N GLU A 470 -6.04 -16.41 -9.83
CA GLU A 470 -5.85 -16.70 -8.39
C GLU A 470 -4.38 -16.55 -7.97
N ILE A 471 -3.44 -17.00 -8.82
CA ILE A 471 -2.00 -16.88 -8.56
C ILE A 471 -1.57 -15.41 -8.52
N PHE A 472 -1.93 -14.61 -9.53
CA PHE A 472 -1.57 -13.19 -9.60
C PHE A 472 -2.12 -12.41 -8.41
N TRP A 473 -3.41 -12.58 -8.08
CA TRP A 473 -4.01 -11.89 -6.93
C TRP A 473 -3.46 -12.37 -5.59
N SER A 474 -3.19 -13.66 -5.45
CA SER A 474 -2.57 -14.19 -4.23
C SER A 474 -1.16 -13.65 -4.04
N ALA A 475 -0.38 -13.57 -5.13
CA ALA A 475 0.96 -13.00 -5.12
C ALA A 475 0.93 -11.50 -4.79
N GLU A 476 0.01 -10.73 -5.38
CA GLU A 476 -0.12 -9.29 -5.12
C GLU A 476 -0.59 -9.02 -3.68
N ARG A 477 -1.58 -9.76 -3.19
CA ARG A 477 -2.03 -9.66 -1.79
C ARG A 477 -0.88 -9.91 -0.81
N ARG A 478 -0.07 -10.96 -1.05
CA ARG A 478 1.10 -11.28 -0.21
C ARG A 478 2.19 -10.21 -0.34
N ARG A 479 2.42 -9.67 -1.54
CA ARG A 479 3.37 -8.57 -1.76
C ARG A 479 2.99 -7.33 -0.96
N GLN A 480 1.72 -6.96 -0.96
CA GLN A 480 1.20 -5.84 -0.17
C GLN A 480 1.35 -6.08 1.33
N ALA A 481 1.07 -7.31 1.81
CA ALA A 481 1.27 -7.67 3.20
C ALA A 481 2.74 -7.59 3.66
N LEU A 482 3.69 -7.85 2.75
CA LEU A 482 5.14 -7.82 3.03
C LEU A 482 5.76 -6.42 2.95
N GLY A 483 5.08 -5.43 2.37
CA GLY A 483 5.57 -4.04 2.27
C GLY A 483 6.97 -3.94 1.62
N GLU A 484 7.88 -3.21 2.26
CA GLU A 484 9.25 -2.99 1.76
C GLU A 484 10.09 -4.27 1.67
N ILE A 485 9.79 -5.28 2.51
CA ILE A 485 10.52 -6.57 2.53
C ILE A 485 10.25 -7.37 1.26
N SER A 486 9.15 -7.08 0.55
CA SER A 486 8.78 -7.79 -0.67
C SER A 486 9.87 -7.75 -1.76
N LEU A 487 10.66 -6.66 -1.85
CA LEU A 487 11.77 -6.53 -2.79
C LEU A 487 12.90 -7.51 -2.50
N ALA A 488 13.27 -7.69 -1.23
CA ALA A 488 14.30 -8.63 -0.81
C ALA A 488 13.86 -10.08 -1.04
N ILE A 489 12.60 -10.40 -0.77
CA ILE A 489 12.03 -11.74 -1.01
C ILE A 489 11.92 -12.04 -2.50
N LYS A 490 11.65 -11.04 -3.34
CA LYS A 490 11.54 -11.22 -4.80
C LYS A 490 12.85 -11.66 -5.47
N ALA A 491 14.00 -11.45 -4.81
CA ALA A 491 15.29 -11.96 -5.26
C ALA A 491 15.45 -13.49 -5.08
N ILE A 492 14.62 -14.10 -4.22
CA ILE A 492 14.65 -15.54 -3.95
C ILE A 492 13.84 -16.25 -5.04
N ALA A 493 14.52 -16.99 -5.91
CA ALA A 493 13.89 -17.77 -6.97
C ALA A 493 13.85 -19.25 -6.61
N PHE A 494 12.69 -19.87 -6.83
CA PHE A 494 12.46 -21.31 -6.69
C PHE A 494 12.17 -21.90 -8.09
N PRO A 495 13.16 -22.50 -8.76
CA PRO A 495 13.04 -22.95 -10.15
C PRO A 495 11.95 -23.99 -10.39
N ASP A 496 11.63 -24.76 -9.35
CA ASP A 496 10.69 -25.89 -9.34
C ASP A 496 9.33 -25.53 -8.70
N ALA A 497 9.09 -24.27 -8.34
CA ALA A 497 7.88 -23.86 -7.61
C ALA A 497 6.57 -24.18 -8.35
N SER A 498 6.57 -24.22 -9.68
CA SER A 498 5.41 -24.61 -10.48
C SER A 498 5.01 -26.08 -10.30
N ALA A 499 5.94 -26.94 -9.86
CA ALA A 499 5.69 -28.36 -9.62
C ALA A 499 5.26 -28.67 -8.17
N TRP A 500 5.27 -27.68 -7.28
CA TRP A 500 4.94 -27.90 -5.87
C TRP A 500 3.45 -28.17 -5.67
N THR A 501 3.17 -29.16 -4.83
CA THR A 501 1.83 -29.46 -4.32
C THR A 501 1.49 -28.63 -3.07
N LEU A 502 0.25 -28.73 -2.58
CA LEU A 502 -0.13 -28.08 -1.31
C LEU A 502 0.70 -28.62 -0.13
N ASP A 503 0.90 -29.93 -0.07
CA ASP A 503 1.72 -30.60 0.96
C ASP A 503 3.19 -30.13 0.92
N ASP A 504 3.73 -29.95 -0.29
CA ASP A 504 5.08 -29.41 -0.49
C ASP A 504 5.24 -28.01 0.10
N ILE A 505 4.24 -27.16 -0.10
CA ILE A 505 4.21 -25.79 0.42
C ILE A 505 4.07 -25.81 1.94
N GLU A 506 3.16 -26.61 2.49
CA GLU A 506 2.95 -26.71 3.94
C GLU A 506 4.19 -27.25 4.67
N SER A 507 4.81 -28.29 4.13
CA SER A 507 6.07 -28.86 4.66
C SER A 507 7.20 -27.83 4.66
N ARG A 508 7.38 -27.08 3.56
CA ARG A 508 8.39 -26.01 3.47
C ARG A 508 8.07 -24.85 4.42
N THR A 509 6.81 -24.46 4.53
CA THR A 509 6.36 -23.38 5.44
C THR A 509 6.61 -23.77 6.89
N THR A 510 6.36 -25.02 7.25
CA THR A 510 6.63 -25.56 8.60
C THR A 510 8.13 -25.54 8.91
N ARG A 511 8.98 -25.97 7.96
CA ARG A 511 10.45 -25.91 8.11
C ARG A 511 10.96 -24.49 8.24
N LEU A 512 10.47 -23.56 7.42
CA LEU A 512 10.80 -22.14 7.50
C LEU A 512 10.37 -21.52 8.83
N SER A 513 9.18 -21.88 9.33
CA SER A 513 8.69 -21.42 10.63
C SER A 513 9.54 -21.94 11.79
N ALA A 514 9.97 -23.20 11.73
CA ALA A 514 10.89 -23.77 12.70
C ALA A 514 12.27 -23.08 12.66
N LEU A 515 12.80 -22.80 11.46
CA LEU A 515 14.04 -22.04 11.30
C LEU A 515 13.91 -20.60 11.82
N ALA A 516 12.78 -19.94 11.57
CA ALA A 516 12.52 -18.61 12.10
C ALA A 516 12.48 -18.61 13.64
N ALA A 517 11.79 -19.58 14.25
CA ALA A 517 11.76 -19.74 15.70
C ALA A 517 13.15 -20.00 16.30
N LEU A 518 13.98 -20.81 15.63
CA LEU A 518 15.38 -21.01 16.05
C LEU A 518 16.20 -19.74 15.91
N HIS A 519 16.02 -18.99 14.83
CA HIS A 519 16.68 -17.70 14.61
C HIS A 519 16.27 -16.67 15.66
N ASP A 520 15.00 -16.62 16.08
CA ASP A 520 14.55 -15.69 17.14
C ASP A 520 15.22 -15.98 18.49
N VAL A 521 15.53 -17.24 18.78
CA VAL A 521 16.21 -17.65 20.02
C VAL A 521 17.72 -17.38 19.94
N ILE A 522 18.35 -17.68 18.81
CA ILE A 522 19.81 -17.60 18.62
C ILE A 522 20.24 -16.17 18.23
N CYS A 523 19.33 -15.37 17.67
CA CYS A 523 19.60 -14.10 17.02
C CYS A 523 20.74 -14.22 15.97
N HIS A 524 21.89 -13.64 16.25
CA HIS A 524 23.05 -13.61 15.35
C HIS A 524 24.14 -14.55 15.87
N PHE A 525 24.62 -15.46 15.02
CA PHE A 525 25.76 -16.32 15.32
C PHE A 525 27.07 -15.64 14.87
N ASP A 526 27.45 -14.57 15.55
CA ASP A 526 28.70 -13.82 15.31
C ASP A 526 29.69 -13.96 16.48
N THR A 527 30.81 -13.22 16.47
CA THR A 527 31.85 -13.30 17.52
C THR A 527 31.39 -12.97 18.93
N ARG A 528 30.20 -12.39 19.07
CA ARG A 528 29.61 -12.01 20.34
C ARG A 528 28.61 -13.04 20.85
N HIS A 529 28.24 -14.03 20.04
CA HIS A 529 27.33 -15.10 20.44
C HIS A 529 28.03 -16.04 21.45
N PRO A 530 27.40 -16.41 22.58
CA PRO A 530 28.05 -17.24 23.62
C PRO A 530 28.53 -18.61 23.12
N TRP A 531 27.90 -19.11 22.06
CA TRP A 531 28.25 -20.36 21.39
C TRP A 531 29.11 -20.15 20.14
N TRP A 532 29.69 -18.97 19.95
CA TRP A 532 30.52 -18.72 18.78
C TRP A 532 31.72 -19.64 18.72
N GLY A 533 31.97 -20.23 17.54
CA GLY A 533 32.97 -21.28 17.34
C GLY A 533 32.48 -22.69 17.67
N PHE A 534 31.26 -22.84 18.20
CA PHE A 534 30.63 -24.14 18.39
C PHE A 534 30.11 -24.68 17.06
N GLN A 535 30.80 -25.67 16.52
CA GLN A 535 30.37 -26.43 15.34
C GLN A 535 30.02 -27.85 15.79
N PRO A 536 28.74 -28.12 16.12
CA PRO A 536 28.38 -29.44 16.58
C PRO A 536 28.59 -30.45 15.45
N ARG A 537 29.37 -31.50 15.73
CA ARG A 537 29.25 -32.77 15.02
C ARG A 537 27.91 -33.41 15.41
N PRO A 538 27.33 -34.30 14.58
CA PRO A 538 26.03 -34.91 14.89
C PRO A 538 26.00 -35.45 16.32
N LEU A 539 25.12 -34.87 17.15
CA LEU A 539 24.95 -35.23 18.55
C LEU A 539 24.24 -36.58 18.63
N ALA A 540 24.80 -37.53 19.38
CA ALA A 540 24.16 -38.79 19.67
C ALA A 540 23.08 -38.60 20.76
N PRO A 541 22.03 -39.44 20.78
CA PRO A 541 21.13 -39.50 21.94
C PRO A 541 21.96 -39.81 23.19
N SER A 542 21.83 -39.02 24.27
CA SER A 542 22.63 -38.97 25.52
C SER A 542 23.78 -37.95 25.61
N ASP A 543 24.16 -37.30 24.49
CA ASP A 543 25.15 -36.20 24.55
C ASP A 543 24.60 -34.97 25.30
N ASP A 544 23.29 -34.83 25.39
CA ASP A 544 22.59 -33.76 26.12
C ASP A 544 22.90 -33.78 27.62
N GLU A 545 22.89 -34.96 28.26
CA GLU A 545 23.26 -35.09 29.68
C GLU A 545 24.76 -34.83 29.91
N ALA A 546 25.61 -35.23 28.96
CA ALA A 546 27.05 -35.00 29.04
C ALA A 546 27.39 -33.52 28.88
N ILE A 547 26.78 -32.86 27.89
CA ILE A 547 26.89 -31.41 27.67
C ILE A 547 26.35 -30.65 28.88
N GLY A 548 25.19 -31.05 29.42
CA GLY A 548 24.61 -30.45 30.62
C GLY A 548 25.57 -30.52 31.82
N ARG A 549 26.21 -31.67 32.07
CA ARG A 549 27.21 -31.83 33.13
C ARG A 549 28.45 -30.96 32.91
N ILE A 550 28.95 -30.88 31.67
CA ILE A 550 30.12 -30.06 31.35
C ILE A 550 29.81 -28.57 31.54
N ILE A 551 28.64 -28.12 31.08
CA ILE A 551 28.20 -26.73 31.24
C ILE A 551 28.02 -26.40 32.72
N GLN A 552 27.39 -27.28 33.50
CA GLN A 552 27.22 -27.08 34.94
C GLN A 552 28.57 -27.01 35.66
N GLY A 553 29.50 -27.90 35.33
CA GLY A 553 30.86 -27.86 35.88
C GLY A 553 31.63 -26.59 35.50
N ALA A 554 31.48 -26.11 34.26
CA ALA A 554 32.07 -24.86 33.81
C ALA A 554 31.46 -23.64 34.51
N LEU A 555 30.14 -23.66 34.75
CA LEU A 555 29.44 -22.61 35.49
C LEU A 555 29.90 -22.56 36.94
N ASP A 556 29.96 -23.71 37.62
CA ASP A 556 30.44 -23.79 38.99
C ASP A 556 31.89 -23.29 39.10
N ALA A 557 32.76 -23.67 38.16
CA ALA A 557 34.14 -23.18 38.10
C ALA A 557 34.22 -21.66 37.86
N ALA A 558 33.38 -21.12 36.99
CA ALA A 558 33.31 -19.68 36.74
C ALA A 558 32.87 -18.90 38.00
N VAL A 559 31.85 -19.39 38.71
CA VAL A 559 31.38 -18.79 39.98
C VAL A 559 32.49 -18.79 41.04
N HIS A 560 33.24 -19.88 41.17
CA HIS A 560 34.38 -19.93 42.11
C HIS A 560 35.50 -18.97 41.71
N SER A 561 35.81 -18.86 40.41
CA SER A 561 36.82 -17.93 39.91
C SER A 561 36.41 -16.47 40.15
N ASP A 562 35.14 -16.15 39.98
CA ASP A 562 34.58 -14.82 40.22
C ASP A 562 34.69 -14.40 41.69
N ALA A 563 34.34 -15.32 42.60
CA ALA A 563 34.50 -15.11 44.04
C ALA A 563 35.96 -14.88 44.45
N ALA A 564 36.90 -15.62 43.87
CA ALA A 564 38.33 -15.45 44.11
C ALA A 564 38.86 -14.10 43.57
N ALA A 565 38.42 -13.68 42.38
CA ALA A 565 38.76 -12.39 41.80
C ALA A 565 38.29 -11.22 42.70
N LEU A 566 37.09 -11.33 43.29
CA LEU A 566 36.54 -10.32 44.19
C LEU A 566 37.40 -10.16 45.47
N GLN A 567 37.94 -11.26 46.01
CA GLN A 567 38.84 -11.22 47.18
C GLN A 567 40.15 -10.49 46.86
N VAL A 568 40.71 -10.69 45.66
CA VAL A 568 41.92 -9.99 45.21
C VAL A 568 41.67 -8.49 45.05
N CYS A 569 40.55 -8.09 44.44
CA CYS A 569 40.21 -6.67 44.29
C CYS A 569 40.11 -5.96 45.65
N ASN A 570 39.50 -6.62 46.65
CA ASN A 570 39.41 -6.09 48.00
C ASN A 570 40.78 -5.93 48.68
N ALA A 571 41.72 -6.86 48.46
CA ALA A 571 43.06 -6.80 49.06
C ALA A 571 43.93 -5.68 48.47
N PHE A 572 43.79 -5.38 47.17
CA PHE A 572 44.52 -4.32 46.48
C PHE A 572 43.77 -2.97 46.44
N GLY A 573 42.52 -2.92 46.93
CA GLY A 573 41.69 -1.70 46.91
C GLY A 573 41.21 -1.29 45.51
N ALA A 574 41.17 -2.23 44.57
CA ALA A 574 40.72 -1.97 43.20
C ALA A 574 39.18 -1.90 43.12
N PRO A 575 38.61 -0.90 42.42
CA PRO A 575 37.15 -0.69 42.38
C PRO A 575 36.37 -1.70 41.53
N GLU A 576 37.03 -2.39 40.59
CA GLU A 576 36.42 -3.39 39.70
C GLU A 576 37.28 -4.67 39.56
N GLN A 577 36.65 -5.78 39.16
CA GLN A 577 37.33 -7.03 38.82
C GLN A 577 38.20 -6.85 37.57
N THR A 578 39.48 -7.20 37.69
CA THR A 578 40.42 -7.17 36.55
C THR A 578 40.12 -8.29 35.57
N ASP A 579 40.34 -8.04 34.27
CA ASP A 579 40.18 -9.07 33.24
C ASP A 579 41.15 -10.26 33.45
N LEU A 580 40.82 -11.41 32.86
CA LEU A 580 41.58 -12.66 33.05
C LEU A 580 43.06 -12.52 32.66
N HIS A 581 43.37 -11.61 31.73
CA HIS A 581 44.72 -11.36 31.25
C HIS A 581 45.55 -10.54 32.25
N ALA A 582 44.95 -9.50 32.82
CA ALA A 582 45.51 -8.68 33.88
C ALA A 582 45.74 -9.50 35.15
N ALA A 583 44.78 -10.35 35.55
CA ALA A 583 44.93 -11.25 36.69
C ALA A 583 46.11 -12.23 36.51
N ALA A 584 46.26 -12.82 35.32
CA ALA A 584 47.38 -13.70 35.00
C ALA A 584 48.74 -12.97 35.06
N LYS A 585 48.79 -11.71 34.59
CA LYS A 585 50.00 -10.88 34.58
C LYS A 585 50.40 -10.45 35.99
N THR A 586 49.43 -10.08 36.83
CA THR A 586 49.66 -9.73 38.24
C THR A 586 50.15 -10.93 39.03
N ARG A 587 49.58 -12.13 38.82
CA ARG A 587 50.07 -13.37 39.44
C ARG A 587 51.53 -13.65 39.07
N ALA A 588 51.87 -13.54 37.78
CA ALA A 588 53.23 -13.76 37.31
C ALA A 588 54.25 -12.74 37.89
N LEU A 589 53.83 -11.50 38.15
CA LEU A 589 54.65 -10.47 38.79
C LEU A 589 54.83 -10.73 40.31
N LEU A 590 53.77 -11.13 41.01
CA LEU A 590 53.82 -11.44 42.44
C LEU A 590 54.71 -12.66 42.73
N GLU A 591 54.70 -13.67 41.85
CA GLU A 591 55.57 -14.85 41.96
C GLU A 591 57.07 -14.52 41.83
N GLN A 592 57.43 -13.34 41.29
CA GLN A 592 58.82 -12.90 41.11
C GLN A 592 59.34 -12.02 42.26
N LEU A 593 58.46 -11.58 43.17
CA LEU A 593 58.86 -10.80 44.35
C LEU A 593 59.35 -11.74 45.47
N PRO A 594 60.40 -11.36 46.23
CA PRO A 594 60.80 -12.14 47.40
C PRO A 594 59.66 -12.17 48.44
N PRO A 595 59.51 -13.26 49.22
CA PRO A 595 58.50 -13.31 50.26
C PRO A 595 58.71 -12.15 51.24
N PRO A 596 57.63 -11.43 51.63
CA PRO A 596 57.78 -10.28 52.51
C PRO A 596 58.40 -10.73 53.84
N PRO A 597 59.35 -9.97 54.43
CA PRO A 597 59.76 -10.23 55.81
C PRO A 597 58.52 -10.22 56.72
N GLY A 598 58.49 -11.03 57.78
CA GLY A 598 57.30 -11.27 58.61
C GLY A 598 56.66 -10.05 59.28
N THR A 599 57.21 -8.86 59.09
CA THR A 599 56.70 -7.56 59.53
C THR A 599 56.57 -6.58 58.35
N VAL A 600 56.00 -7.00 57.23
CA VAL A 600 55.55 -6.07 56.19
C VAL A 600 54.14 -5.59 56.54
N ASP A 601 54.01 -4.30 56.78
CA ASP A 601 52.71 -3.65 56.91
C ASP A 601 52.11 -3.51 55.50
N PHE A 602 51.16 -4.39 55.16
CA PHE A 602 50.47 -4.39 53.88
C PHE A 602 49.65 -3.10 53.62
N SER A 603 49.47 -2.24 54.63
CA SER A 603 48.91 -0.91 54.43
C SER A 603 49.80 0.01 53.56
N LEU A 604 51.11 -0.28 53.44
CA LEU A 604 52.03 0.44 52.57
C LEU A 604 51.78 0.15 51.08
N LEU A 605 51.33 -1.05 50.71
CA LEU A 605 50.95 -1.36 49.31
C LEU A 605 49.80 -0.47 48.84
N ARG A 606 48.85 -0.18 49.74
CA ARG A 606 47.71 0.72 49.45
C ARG A 606 48.15 2.17 49.19
N ARG A 607 49.32 2.59 49.71
CA ARG A 607 49.93 3.90 49.43
C ARG A 607 50.82 3.89 48.18
N MET A 608 51.44 2.76 47.84
CA MET A 608 52.26 2.60 46.62
C MET A 608 51.41 2.52 45.34
N PHE A 609 50.16 2.06 45.48
CA PHE A 609 49.18 1.93 44.40
C PHE A 609 47.95 2.77 44.74
N ASP A 610 48.20 4.05 45.04
CA ASP A 610 47.14 5.01 45.31
C ASP A 610 46.28 5.23 44.05
N PRO A 611 44.97 4.89 44.09
CA PRO A 611 44.10 4.93 42.91
C PRO A 611 43.97 6.32 42.28
N ASP A 612 44.14 7.38 43.09
CA ASP A 612 43.96 8.76 42.63
C ASP A 612 45.19 9.30 41.88
N SER A 613 46.39 8.75 42.12
CA SER A 613 47.65 9.25 41.58
C SER A 613 48.35 8.31 40.58
N ASP A 614 48.17 6.99 40.69
CA ASP A 614 48.58 6.00 39.66
C ASP A 614 47.49 4.92 39.46
N PRO A 615 46.33 5.26 38.85
CA PRO A 615 45.19 4.35 38.69
C PRO A 615 45.51 3.09 37.87
N SER A 616 46.63 3.08 37.14
CA SER A 616 47.03 1.96 36.29
C SER A 616 48.20 1.13 36.86
N GLY A 617 48.81 1.57 37.96
CA GLY A 617 49.99 0.95 38.57
C GLY A 617 51.25 0.94 37.68
N GLN A 618 51.24 1.67 36.56
CA GLN A 618 52.32 1.64 35.57
C GLN A 618 53.58 2.37 36.04
N PHE A 619 53.41 3.46 36.80
CA PHE A 619 54.53 4.23 37.33
C PHE A 619 55.22 3.41 38.43
N SER A 620 54.44 2.85 39.35
CA SER A 620 54.96 1.98 40.41
C SER A 620 55.62 0.70 39.85
N SER A 621 55.07 0.12 38.78
CA SER A 621 55.68 -1.03 38.09
C SER A 621 57.00 -0.68 37.38
N ARG A 622 57.07 0.47 36.69
CA ARG A 622 58.34 0.94 36.08
C ARG A 622 59.41 1.21 37.12
N LEU A 623 59.06 1.92 38.19
CA LEU A 623 59.98 2.24 39.28
C LEU A 623 60.60 0.98 39.89
N LEU A 624 59.77 -0.04 40.18
CA LEU A 624 60.25 -1.32 40.68
C LEU A 624 61.17 -2.02 39.66
N SER A 625 60.83 -2.02 38.37
CA SER A 625 61.66 -2.63 37.33
C SER A 625 63.04 -1.95 37.19
N GLU A 626 63.09 -0.62 37.27
CA GLU A 626 64.32 0.17 37.13
C GLU A 626 65.25 -0.03 38.32
N VAL A 627 64.72 0.02 39.55
CA VAL A 627 65.50 -0.25 40.77
C VAL A 627 66.08 -1.66 40.73
N THR A 628 65.29 -2.65 40.30
CA THR A 628 65.75 -4.05 40.21
C THR A 628 66.88 -4.20 39.18
N ALA A 629 66.79 -3.53 38.03
CA ALA A 629 67.81 -3.57 36.99
C ALA A 629 69.14 -2.90 37.42
N VAL A 630 69.08 -1.80 38.16
CA VAL A 630 70.27 -1.09 38.67
C VAL A 630 70.99 -1.92 39.73
N VAL A 631 70.24 -2.50 40.67
CA VAL A 631 70.82 -3.37 41.72
C VAL A 631 71.46 -4.62 41.11
N GLY A 632 70.84 -5.22 40.09
CA GLY A 632 71.42 -6.36 39.37
C GLY A 632 72.77 -6.03 38.73
N LYS A 633 72.86 -4.94 37.97
CA LYS A 633 74.10 -4.52 37.30
C LYS A 633 75.25 -4.18 38.27
N ALA A 634 74.94 -3.60 39.42
CA ALA A 634 75.95 -3.29 40.44
C ALA A 634 76.56 -4.57 41.04
N ARG A 635 75.72 -5.59 41.30
CA ARG A 635 76.16 -6.88 41.84
C ARG A 635 77.08 -7.64 40.88
N ASP A 636 76.70 -7.71 39.60
CA ASP A 636 77.50 -8.43 38.60
C ASP A 636 78.89 -7.81 38.40
N ARG A 637 78.96 -6.46 38.44
CA ARG A 637 80.23 -5.73 38.30
C ARG A 637 81.14 -5.86 39.51
N PHE A 638 80.57 -5.93 40.71
CA PHE A 638 81.33 -6.20 41.93
C PHE A 638 81.90 -7.62 41.91
N ALA A 639 81.08 -8.62 41.57
CA ALA A 639 81.54 -10.00 41.42
C ALA A 639 82.70 -10.13 40.42
N LEU A 640 82.63 -9.42 39.29
CA LEU A 640 83.69 -9.40 38.28
C LEU A 640 84.98 -8.71 38.76
N ALA A 641 84.88 -7.63 39.54
CA ALA A 641 86.04 -6.96 40.11
C ALA A 641 86.75 -7.86 41.14
N THR A 642 85.97 -8.53 41.99
CA THR A 642 86.44 -9.48 42.99
C THR A 642 87.11 -10.68 42.33
N SER A 643 86.51 -11.27 41.29
CA SER A 643 87.10 -12.40 40.57
C SER A 643 88.41 -12.02 39.86
N THR A 644 88.50 -10.80 39.31
CA THR A 644 89.71 -10.31 38.61
C THR A 644 90.84 -9.98 39.59
N LEU A 645 90.54 -9.58 40.83
CA LEU A 645 91.54 -9.34 41.89
C LEU A 645 92.07 -10.65 42.50
N ILE A 646 91.33 -11.75 42.41
CA ILE A 646 91.57 -12.98 43.19
C ILE A 646 92.12 -14.15 42.35
N GLU A 647 92.31 -14.00 41.02
CA GLU A 647 92.77 -15.07 40.11
C GLU A 647 94.20 -15.63 40.36
N SER A 648 94.87 -15.30 41.46
CA SER A 648 96.12 -15.95 41.91
C SER A 648 95.90 -17.14 42.86
N SER A 649 95.03 -18.10 42.48
CA SER A 649 94.93 -19.53 42.92
C SER A 649 95.30 -19.97 44.36
N ARG A 650 95.32 -19.10 45.37
CA ARG A 650 95.62 -19.46 46.78
C ARG A 650 95.00 -18.49 47.80
N VAL A 651 93.77 -18.03 47.57
CA VAL A 651 92.91 -17.44 48.61
C VAL A 651 91.82 -18.48 48.96
N PRO A 652 91.63 -18.86 50.23
CA PRO A 652 90.62 -19.86 50.63
C PRO A 652 89.22 -19.45 50.19
N ALA A 653 88.46 -20.39 49.62
CA ALA A 653 87.14 -20.13 49.04
C ALA A 653 86.11 -19.58 50.04
N ASP A 654 86.21 -19.95 51.32
CA ASP A 654 85.29 -19.49 52.37
C ASP A 654 85.48 -18.00 52.71
N ASP A 655 86.72 -17.51 52.75
CA ASP A 655 86.98 -16.08 53.00
C ASP A 655 86.52 -15.21 51.82
N VAL A 656 86.61 -15.76 50.59
CA VAL A 656 86.06 -15.14 49.38
C VAL A 656 84.54 -15.08 49.45
N LEU A 657 83.89 -16.18 49.84
CA LEU A 657 82.43 -16.25 49.97
C LEU A 657 81.91 -15.33 51.07
N HIS A 658 82.62 -15.23 52.20
CA HIS A 658 82.22 -14.38 53.32
C HIS A 658 82.31 -12.89 52.97
N LEU A 659 83.39 -12.46 52.29
CA LEU A 659 83.53 -11.10 51.75
C LEU A 659 82.49 -10.81 50.66
N GLU A 660 82.16 -11.78 49.82
CA GLU A 660 81.15 -11.62 48.77
C GLU A 660 79.73 -11.48 49.34
N ILE A 661 79.39 -12.27 50.37
CA ILE A 661 78.10 -12.20 51.07
C ILE A 661 77.99 -10.89 51.85
N GLU A 662 79.01 -10.50 52.61
CA GLU A 662 78.98 -9.27 53.43
C GLU A 662 78.88 -8.02 52.53
N ALA A 663 79.64 -7.98 51.43
CA ALA A 663 79.54 -6.91 50.44
C ALA A 663 78.17 -6.88 49.73
N ARG A 664 77.63 -8.04 49.32
CA ARG A 664 76.29 -8.12 48.69
C ARG A 664 75.17 -7.66 49.63
N THR A 665 75.31 -7.93 50.92
CA THR A 665 74.32 -7.57 51.96
C THR A 665 74.37 -6.07 52.27
N TYR A 666 75.57 -5.50 52.40
CA TYR A 666 75.75 -4.05 52.64
C TYR A 666 75.38 -3.18 51.42
N LEU A 667 75.76 -3.59 50.20
CA LEU A 667 75.33 -2.90 48.97
C LEU A 667 73.81 -2.87 48.86
N ALA A 668 73.12 -3.96 49.21
CA ALA A 668 71.66 -4.01 49.17
C ALA A 668 71.01 -3.06 50.20
N SER A 669 71.58 -2.94 51.39
CA SER A 669 71.08 -2.05 52.45
C SER A 669 71.27 -0.57 52.11
N GLU A 670 72.44 -0.16 51.61
CA GLU A 670 72.70 1.26 51.30
C GLU A 670 71.95 1.72 50.05
N LEU A 671 71.85 0.89 48.99
CA LEU A 671 71.11 1.25 47.76
C LEU A 671 69.61 1.45 47.98
N VAL A 672 69.03 0.82 49.01
CA VAL A 672 67.62 1.02 49.37
C VAL A 672 67.42 2.31 50.18
N SER A 673 68.49 2.87 50.75
CA SER A 673 68.45 4.09 51.57
C SER A 673 68.93 5.37 50.89
N ASP A 674 69.55 5.29 49.71
CA ASP A 674 70.21 6.40 49.00
C ASP A 674 69.46 6.78 47.70
N ASP A 675 69.57 8.02 47.22
CA ASP A 675 68.84 8.49 46.03
C ASP A 675 69.35 7.84 44.72
N ILE A 676 68.43 7.43 43.83
CA ILE A 676 68.67 6.54 42.68
C ILE A 676 69.74 7.11 41.73
N ALA A 677 69.78 8.44 41.54
CA ALA A 677 70.73 9.09 40.65
C ALA A 677 72.20 8.91 41.12
N ASN A 678 72.45 8.97 42.44
CA ASN A 678 73.79 8.82 43.00
C ASN A 678 74.30 7.37 42.91
N ALA A 679 73.40 6.40 43.02
CA ALA A 679 73.72 4.99 42.85
C ALA A 679 74.23 4.69 41.42
N MET A 680 73.61 5.30 40.41
CA MET A 680 73.99 5.10 39.00
C MET A 680 75.39 5.64 38.66
N GLU A 681 75.78 6.81 39.17
CA GLU A 681 77.09 7.40 38.85
C GLU A 681 78.26 6.59 39.44
N ARG A 682 78.11 6.06 40.65
CA ARG A 682 79.16 5.24 41.30
C ARG A 682 79.43 3.95 40.54
N ALA A 683 78.37 3.29 40.04
CA ALA A 683 78.50 2.07 39.24
C ALA A 683 79.32 2.30 37.95
N ALA A 684 79.16 3.45 37.30
CA ALA A 684 79.87 3.78 36.05
C ALA A 684 81.37 4.11 36.25
N ARG A 685 81.76 4.63 37.43
CA ARG A 685 83.18 4.91 37.73
C ARG A 685 83.97 3.63 38.02
N LEU A 686 83.36 2.68 38.73
CA LEU A 686 83.99 1.39 39.05
C LEU A 686 84.36 0.61 37.79
N GLU A 687 83.46 0.60 36.80
CA GLU A 687 83.67 -0.06 35.51
C GLU A 687 84.93 0.44 34.77
N ARG A 688 85.19 1.75 34.80
CA ARG A 688 86.40 2.33 34.18
C ARG A 688 87.69 1.92 34.90
N ALA A 689 87.66 1.80 36.22
CA ALA A 689 88.81 1.44 37.03
C ALA A 689 89.31 0.01 36.75
N VAL A 690 88.37 -0.93 36.71
CA VAL A 690 88.66 -2.36 36.49
C VAL A 690 89.26 -2.59 35.11
N LYS A 691 88.78 -1.86 34.10
CA LYS A 691 89.32 -1.95 32.73
C LYS A 691 90.79 -1.53 32.66
N ALA A 692 91.17 -0.41 33.29
CA ALA A 692 92.55 0.10 33.29
C ALA A 692 93.54 -0.86 33.96
N PHE A 693 93.12 -1.58 35.01
CA PHE A 693 93.96 -2.56 35.69
C PHE A 693 94.25 -3.79 34.82
N ARG A 694 93.23 -4.29 34.10
CA ARG A 694 93.36 -5.46 33.22
C ARG A 694 94.33 -5.21 32.06
N GLU A 695 94.30 -4.01 31.48
CA GLU A 695 95.23 -3.61 30.41
C GLU A 695 96.69 -3.61 30.91
N ALA A 696 96.96 -3.13 32.13
CA ALA A 696 98.31 -3.11 32.70
C ALA A 696 98.86 -4.51 33.05
N ALA A 697 97.99 -5.44 33.46
CA ALA A 697 98.38 -6.82 33.80
C ALA A 697 98.67 -7.69 32.56
N GLY A 698 98.08 -7.37 31.40
CA GLY A 698 98.24 -8.15 30.17
C GLY A 698 99.55 -7.93 29.41
N GLU A 699 100.24 -6.79 29.58
CA GLU A 699 101.43 -6.43 28.78
C GLU A 699 102.76 -7.01 29.30
N THR A 700 102.83 -7.56 30.51
CA THR A 700 104.08 -7.99 31.18
C THR A 700 104.51 -9.45 30.92
N GLY A 701 104.05 -10.07 29.83
CA GLY A 701 104.11 -11.52 29.53
C GLY A 701 105.34 -12.33 29.98
N ALA A 702 105.36 -12.77 31.24
CA ALA A 702 106.28 -13.80 31.76
C ALA A 702 105.60 -14.62 32.89
N PRO A 703 105.85 -15.94 32.99
CA PRO A 703 105.05 -16.88 33.77
C PRO A 703 105.56 -17.03 35.22
N TYR A 704 105.30 -16.08 36.12
CA TYR A 704 105.68 -16.23 37.54
C TYR A 704 104.61 -15.66 38.50
N GLY A 705 103.64 -16.51 38.85
CA GLY A 705 102.51 -16.22 39.75
C GLY A 705 102.81 -15.86 41.22
N PRO A 706 103.92 -16.25 41.87
CA PRO A 706 104.13 -15.95 43.29
C PRO A 706 104.42 -14.47 43.61
N ILE A 707 105.06 -13.73 42.70
CA ILE A 707 105.40 -12.30 42.91
C ILE A 707 104.16 -11.42 42.70
N VAL A 708 103.31 -11.76 41.72
CA VAL A 708 101.99 -11.15 41.54
C VAL A 708 101.10 -11.42 42.75
N LYS A 709 101.19 -12.64 43.32
CA LYS A 709 100.49 -13.00 44.55
C LYS A 709 100.94 -12.14 45.74
N SER A 710 102.23 -11.91 45.95
CA SER A 710 102.69 -11.05 47.04
C SER A 710 102.21 -9.60 46.90
N ALA A 711 102.13 -9.07 45.68
CA ALA A 711 101.62 -7.73 45.43
C ALA A 711 100.08 -7.64 45.62
N ALA A 712 99.35 -8.71 45.27
CA ALA A 712 97.91 -8.83 45.51
C ALA A 712 97.58 -9.03 47.00
N ASP A 713 98.37 -9.85 47.71
CA ASP A 713 98.22 -10.09 49.16
C ASP A 713 98.53 -8.81 49.96
N ASP A 714 99.56 -8.03 49.60
CA ASP A 714 99.86 -6.73 50.26
C ASP A 714 98.80 -5.65 49.92
N PHE A 715 98.12 -5.76 48.77
CA PHE A 715 96.95 -4.94 48.43
C PHE A 715 95.73 -5.33 49.29
N LEU A 716 95.43 -6.62 49.43
CA LEU A 716 94.32 -7.12 50.23
C LEU A 716 94.52 -6.86 51.73
N ASP A 717 95.72 -7.06 52.28
CA ASP A 717 95.98 -6.81 53.72
C ASP A 717 95.90 -5.31 54.06
N ARG A 718 96.35 -4.43 53.16
CA ARG A 718 96.25 -2.97 53.36
C ARG A 718 94.85 -2.43 53.12
N THR A 719 94.08 -3.00 52.20
CA THR A 719 92.67 -2.63 52.02
C THR A 719 91.77 -3.18 53.14
N ALA A 720 92.06 -4.38 53.68
CA ALA A 720 91.40 -4.92 54.86
C ALA A 720 91.65 -4.06 56.12
N ARG A 721 92.87 -3.51 56.29
CA ARG A 721 93.17 -2.55 57.37
C ARG A 721 92.54 -1.16 57.19
N LEU A 722 92.14 -0.80 55.97
CA LEU A 722 91.42 0.44 55.66
C LEU A 722 89.89 0.26 55.69
N ALA A 723 89.39 -0.98 55.81
CA ALA A 723 87.97 -1.34 55.77
C ALA A 723 87.15 -0.80 56.97
N SER A 724 87.79 -0.29 58.03
CA SER A 724 87.12 0.46 59.10
C SER A 724 86.64 1.85 58.68
N TYR A 725 86.97 2.30 57.46
CA TYR A 725 86.40 3.50 56.83
C TYR A 725 85.65 3.13 55.54
N ARG A 726 84.34 2.87 55.68
CA ARG A 726 83.27 2.95 54.67
C ARG A 726 83.72 2.65 53.22
N LEU A 727 83.61 1.37 52.85
CA LEU A 727 83.99 0.77 51.57
C LEU A 727 83.30 1.33 50.30
N ALA A 728 82.33 2.24 50.42
CA ALA A 728 81.78 2.97 49.28
C ALA A 728 82.67 4.14 48.79
N GLN A 729 83.77 4.47 49.50
CA GLN A 729 84.68 5.58 49.18
C GLN A 729 86.11 5.15 48.84
N LEU A 730 86.39 3.85 48.64
CA LEU A 730 87.71 3.39 48.24
C LEU A 730 88.11 4.01 46.88
N PRO A 731 89.20 4.80 46.83
CA PRO A 731 89.49 5.64 45.67
C PRO A 731 90.00 4.76 44.53
N ILE A 732 89.13 4.55 43.54
CA ILE A 732 89.41 4.02 42.19
C ILE A 732 90.78 4.46 41.63
N ASN A 733 91.23 5.67 41.96
CA ASN A 733 92.55 6.19 41.59
C ASN A 733 93.73 5.33 42.06
N LEU A 734 93.61 4.64 43.20
CA LEU A 734 94.69 3.84 43.78
C LEU A 734 94.93 2.54 42.99
N ILE A 735 93.86 1.95 42.44
CA ILE A 735 93.92 0.78 41.54
C ILE A 735 94.70 1.14 40.27
N ILE A 736 94.44 2.31 39.69
CA ILE A 736 95.14 2.81 38.50
C ILE A 736 96.63 3.04 38.77
N LEU A 737 96.97 3.64 39.91
CA LEU A 737 98.35 4.02 40.23
C LEU A 737 99.26 2.81 40.51
N ARG A 738 98.70 1.73 41.08
CA ARG A 738 99.44 0.49 41.38
C ARG A 738 99.59 -0.44 40.17
N ALA A 739 98.65 -0.42 39.23
CA ALA A 739 98.76 -1.08 37.94
C ALA A 739 100.05 -0.68 37.19
N ALA A 740 100.41 0.61 37.25
CA ALA A 740 101.65 1.13 36.68
C ALA A 740 102.92 0.62 37.39
N ALA A 741 102.87 0.38 38.71
CA ALA A 741 104.01 -0.08 39.49
C ALA A 741 104.36 -1.56 39.23
N VAL A 742 103.35 -2.42 39.04
CA VAL A 742 103.54 -3.84 38.70
C VAL A 742 104.28 -3.99 37.37
N LYS A 743 103.93 -3.17 36.38
CA LYS A 743 104.60 -3.11 35.07
C LYS A 743 106.08 -2.80 35.18
N ALA A 744 106.46 -1.82 36.01
CA ALA A 744 107.84 -1.40 36.18
C ALA A 744 108.73 -2.47 36.85
N SER A 745 108.18 -3.22 37.81
CA SER A 745 108.92 -4.29 38.51
C SER A 745 109.13 -5.52 37.64
N GLY A 746 108.15 -5.90 36.82
CA GLY A 746 108.25 -7.03 35.88
C GLY A 746 109.40 -6.86 34.88
N SER A 747 109.56 -5.66 34.32
CA SER A 747 110.64 -5.36 33.38
C SER A 747 112.05 -5.49 33.99
N ARG A 748 112.24 -5.15 35.27
CA ARG A 748 113.56 -5.26 35.93
C ARG A 748 114.00 -6.71 36.13
N LEU A 749 113.07 -7.58 36.51
CA LEU A 749 113.36 -8.97 36.83
C LEU A 749 113.71 -9.77 35.56
N SER A 750 113.03 -9.47 34.44
CA SER A 750 113.37 -10.03 33.13
C SER A 750 114.83 -9.74 32.73
N ASN A 751 115.31 -8.51 32.97
CA ASN A 751 116.68 -8.13 32.62
C ASN A 751 117.74 -8.83 33.50
N ALA A 752 117.43 -9.13 34.76
CA ALA A 752 118.35 -9.81 35.67
C ALA A 752 118.56 -11.28 35.27
N LEU A 753 117.49 -11.97 34.86
CA LEU A 753 117.55 -13.38 34.48
C LEU A 753 118.41 -13.61 33.22
N SER A 754 118.23 -12.76 32.21
CA SER A 754 119.03 -12.83 30.97
C SER A 754 120.54 -12.68 31.21
N ARG A 755 120.95 -12.00 32.28
CA ARG A 755 122.37 -11.90 32.66
C ARG A 755 122.92 -13.20 33.23
N VAL A 756 122.13 -13.90 34.05
CA VAL A 756 122.55 -15.16 34.68
C VAL A 756 122.64 -16.28 33.64
N GLU A 757 121.68 -16.33 32.71
CA GLU A 757 121.73 -17.24 31.56
C GLU A 757 123.01 -17.04 30.72
N ALA A 758 123.41 -15.79 30.47
CA ALA A 758 124.63 -15.49 29.74
C ALA A 758 125.91 -15.97 30.47
N ILE A 759 125.93 -15.93 31.81
CA ILE A 759 127.06 -16.42 32.61
C ILE A 759 127.15 -17.94 32.52
N ALA A 760 126.03 -18.65 32.67
CA ALA A 760 126.02 -20.11 32.61
C ALA A 760 126.44 -20.65 31.24
N ALA A 761 125.96 -20.01 30.16
CA ALA A 761 126.36 -20.35 28.80
C ALA A 761 127.87 -20.22 28.57
N ARG A 762 128.53 -19.22 29.18
CA ARG A 762 129.97 -19.00 29.05
C ARG A 762 130.82 -20.11 29.70
N TRP A 763 130.28 -20.83 30.66
CA TRP A 763 130.95 -21.93 31.37
C TRP A 763 130.49 -23.29 30.85
N GLU A 764 129.73 -23.31 29.75
CA GLU A 764 129.12 -24.50 29.13
C GLU A 764 128.24 -25.31 30.10
N LEU A 765 127.68 -24.65 31.12
CA LEU A 765 126.78 -25.27 32.09
C LEU A 765 125.31 -25.08 31.65
N PRO A 766 124.50 -26.15 31.60
CA PRO A 766 123.07 -26.02 31.31
C PRO A 766 122.35 -25.30 32.44
N PHE A 767 121.60 -24.23 32.12
CA PHE A 767 120.92 -23.38 33.09
C PHE A 767 119.46 -23.12 32.74
N ASP A 768 118.55 -23.66 33.55
CA ASP A 768 117.09 -23.56 33.41
C ASP A 768 116.46 -22.79 34.60
N SER A 769 117.29 -22.09 35.38
CA SER A 769 116.94 -21.40 36.63
C SER A 769 116.38 -22.28 37.75
N SER A 770 116.46 -23.61 37.61
CA SER A 770 116.15 -24.54 38.69
C SER A 770 117.22 -24.47 39.80
N PRO A 771 116.90 -24.84 41.04
CA PRO A 771 117.88 -24.93 42.12
C PRO A 771 119.08 -25.81 41.76
N GLY A 772 118.85 -26.88 40.98
CA GLY A 772 119.90 -27.77 40.49
C GLY A 772 120.86 -27.08 39.53
N SER A 773 120.34 -26.31 38.57
CA SER A 773 121.19 -25.59 37.62
C SER A 773 121.94 -24.43 38.27
N VAL A 774 121.34 -23.78 39.27
CA VAL A 774 122.02 -22.75 40.08
C VAL A 774 123.09 -23.38 40.96
N ALA A 775 122.85 -24.55 41.57
CA ALA A 775 123.84 -25.24 42.38
C ALA A 775 125.06 -25.70 41.56
N ALA A 776 124.84 -26.13 40.32
CA ALA A 776 125.91 -26.53 39.41
C ALA A 776 126.87 -25.37 39.07
N LEU A 777 126.39 -24.12 39.04
CA LEU A 777 127.24 -22.93 38.85
C LEU A 777 128.21 -22.67 40.01
N VAL A 778 127.96 -23.26 41.17
CA VAL A 778 128.67 -22.95 42.42
C VAL A 778 129.49 -24.16 42.91
N ASP A 779 129.43 -25.31 42.23
CA ASP A 779 130.19 -26.50 42.63
C ASP A 779 131.57 -26.53 41.94
N PRO A 780 132.69 -26.35 42.67
CA PRO A 780 134.02 -26.28 42.06
C PRO A 780 134.44 -27.60 41.38
N GLY A 781 133.84 -28.73 41.74
CA GLY A 781 134.07 -30.02 41.08
C GLY A 781 133.43 -30.14 39.69
N ALA A 782 132.46 -29.26 39.36
CA ALA A 782 131.77 -29.27 38.08
C ALA A 782 132.58 -28.57 36.95
N VAL A 783 133.69 -27.90 37.29
CA VAL A 783 134.53 -27.16 36.33
C VAL A 783 135.82 -27.93 36.08
N ALA A 784 135.98 -28.50 34.89
CA ALA A 784 137.16 -29.30 34.53
C ALA A 784 138.43 -28.44 34.43
N GLY A 785 139.51 -28.86 35.11
CA GLY A 785 140.86 -28.27 34.97
C GLY A 785 141.36 -27.41 36.13
N LEU A 786 140.62 -27.30 37.24
CA LEU A 786 141.09 -26.60 38.44
C LEU A 786 142.27 -27.33 39.09
N ALA A 787 143.49 -26.86 38.82
CA ALA A 787 144.75 -27.41 39.29
C ALA A 787 144.83 -27.39 40.84
N ALA A 788 145.19 -28.55 41.42
CA ALA A 788 145.30 -28.76 42.85
C ALA A 788 146.36 -27.83 43.48
N GLY A 789 145.90 -26.79 44.19
CA GLY A 789 146.73 -25.77 44.84
C GLY A 789 146.11 -24.37 44.94
N VAL A 790 144.97 -24.10 44.29
CA VAL A 790 144.28 -22.79 44.38
C VAL A 790 143.39 -22.72 45.62
N SER A 791 143.65 -21.74 46.48
CA SER A 791 142.82 -21.41 47.65
C SER A 791 141.49 -20.80 47.20
N ILE A 792 140.37 -21.48 47.47
CA ILE A 792 139.02 -20.96 47.24
C ILE A 792 138.45 -20.44 48.57
N ASP A 793 137.87 -19.24 48.56
CA ASP A 793 137.23 -18.66 49.73
C ASP A 793 135.92 -19.40 50.06
N GLU A 794 135.97 -20.23 51.10
CA GLU A 794 134.84 -21.02 51.58
C GLU A 794 133.63 -20.15 51.95
N THR A 795 133.81 -18.89 52.37
CA THR A 795 132.68 -18.04 52.77
C THR A 795 131.83 -17.61 51.57
N VAL A 796 132.47 -17.29 50.45
CA VAL A 796 131.78 -16.96 49.19
C VAL A 796 131.03 -18.19 48.69
N LEU A 797 131.68 -19.36 48.74
CA LEU A 797 131.11 -20.60 48.24
C LEU A 797 129.95 -21.08 49.13
N ALA A 798 130.04 -20.92 50.45
CA ALA A 798 128.95 -21.18 51.39
C ALA A 798 127.76 -20.23 51.17
N THR A 799 128.02 -18.94 50.90
CA THR A 799 126.98 -17.95 50.62
C THR A 799 126.27 -18.27 49.31
N ALA A 800 127.02 -18.55 48.25
CA ALA A 800 126.45 -18.92 46.96
C ALA A 800 125.69 -20.25 47.02
N ARG A 801 126.18 -21.27 47.76
CA ARG A 801 125.44 -22.52 48.02
C ARG A 801 124.16 -22.28 48.80
N ARG A 802 124.16 -21.40 49.81
CA ARG A 802 122.95 -21.01 50.54
C ARG A 802 121.93 -20.33 49.62
N LEU A 803 122.39 -19.46 48.71
CA LEU A 803 121.52 -18.78 47.75
C LEU A 803 120.93 -19.76 46.72
N ALA A 804 121.69 -20.77 46.31
CA ALA A 804 121.28 -21.81 45.35
C ALA A 804 120.21 -22.79 45.87
N GLN A 805 119.95 -22.85 47.18
CA GLN A 805 118.99 -23.80 47.77
C GLN A 805 117.51 -23.53 47.40
N PHE A 806 117.19 -22.38 46.81
CA PHE A 806 115.81 -22.03 46.45
C PHE A 806 115.74 -21.50 45.01
N PRO A 807 114.65 -21.75 44.26
CA PRO A 807 114.50 -21.24 42.89
C PRO A 807 114.62 -19.70 42.88
N LEU A 808 115.33 -19.14 41.89
CA LEU A 808 115.52 -17.68 41.78
C LEU A 808 114.17 -16.92 41.77
N ALA A 809 113.13 -17.51 41.18
CA ALA A 809 111.78 -16.95 41.14
C ALA A 809 111.09 -16.78 42.51
N ALA A 810 111.59 -17.44 43.56
CA ALA A 810 111.07 -17.35 44.92
C ALA A 810 111.82 -16.34 45.80
N LYS A 811 112.88 -15.71 45.28
CA LYS A 811 113.71 -14.77 46.05
C LYS A 811 113.16 -13.34 45.96
N PRO A 812 113.27 -12.53 47.03
CA PRO A 812 112.93 -11.11 46.99
C PRO A 812 113.73 -10.39 45.90
N LEU A 813 113.12 -9.38 45.27
CA LEU A 813 113.73 -8.61 44.19
C LEU A 813 115.05 -7.94 44.61
N GLU A 814 115.13 -7.54 45.88
CA GLU A 814 116.31 -6.91 46.48
C GLU A 814 117.48 -7.90 46.58
N GLU A 815 117.21 -9.16 46.97
CA GLU A 815 118.24 -10.21 47.04
C GLU A 815 118.77 -10.58 45.65
N LEU A 816 117.89 -10.66 44.65
CA LEU A 816 118.29 -10.91 43.26
C LEU A 816 119.18 -9.81 42.71
N SER A 817 118.95 -8.55 43.11
CA SER A 817 119.75 -7.42 42.66
C SER A 817 121.18 -7.38 43.23
N ALA A 818 121.41 -8.10 44.33
CA ALA A 818 122.71 -8.18 45.00
C ALA A 818 123.64 -9.23 44.38
N ILE A 819 123.13 -10.10 43.50
CA ILE A 819 123.92 -11.07 42.74
C ILE A 819 124.59 -10.31 41.58
N ARG A 820 125.82 -9.85 41.79
CA ARG A 820 126.65 -9.18 40.79
C ARG A 820 127.95 -9.93 40.54
#